data_AF-A0A4Q5VCG4-F1
#
_entry.id   AF-A0A4Q5VCG4-F1
#
_cell.length_a   1.000
_cell.length_b   1.000
_cell.length_c   1.000
_cell.angle_alpha   90.00
_cell.angle_beta   90.00
_cell.angle_gamma   90.00
#
_symmetry.space_group_name_H-M   'P 1'
#
loop_
_entity.id
_entity.type
_entity.pdbx_description
1 polymer ?
#
loop_
_entity_poly.entity_id
_entity_poly.type
_entity_poly.pdbx_seq_one_letter_code
_entity_poly.pdbx_strand_id
1 'polypeptide(L)'
;MKLSNLKKITGSLAAVGLAALCSTAVNAQTLSSNSTGTNNGFYYSFWKDSGNATMTLYGGGRYSSQWTNNTNNWVGGKGWKPGSSSRTISYSGNYGGSDSQNTYLAVYGWTRSPLIEYYVIESYGSYNPASCSGGTDYGSFQSDGATYNVRRCQRVNQPSIDGDSSTFYQYFSVRSPKKGFGNISGTVTFANHAAFWASKGLQLGTHDYQILATEGYQSSGSSDLTVSEGSNNTSSATGNSSSRSSSSVSSTGTSTGTGTGGSGVTVRARGIAGSEHIYLKVGGANVASWNLTTSYQSYVYSGSASGDVQVQYDNDATGRDVQVDYIQVNGETRQAEDMTYNTGLYANGSCGGGGNSEMMHCNGVIGFGTTSDCFSGSCSGGNTSTGTTSSAATSTATSTGNNNCAGYVGITFDDGPTSNTSTLINLLKQNNLTPVTWFNQGNNVGSNASLVTQERSVGEVQNHSYSHSHMTSWAYQQVYDELNRTNQAIQATGAPKPTLFRPPYGETNSTIQQAASALGLRVITWDVDSQDWNGASASAIANANNQLQNGQVILMHDGSYTNTNAAISQIAANLRAKRLCPGRIDPSTGRAVAPSTSGNSSSAASSTNNNTSSVASSSSSAASSTGGSSNCKCNWWGTLYPSCKNTSSGWGWENSQSCISNSTCTSQGQGGGGLVCN
;
A
#
# COMPACT_ATOMS: atom_id res chain seq x y z
N MET A 1 -8.39 20.21 73.60
CA MET A 1 -7.30 21.21 73.68
C MET A 1 -6.57 21.20 72.34
N LYS A 2 -6.38 22.26 71.56
CA LYS A 2 -6.67 23.70 71.64
C LYS A 2 -7.14 24.17 70.25
N LEU A 3 -8.09 25.10 70.24
CA LEU A 3 -8.54 25.90 69.11
C LEU A 3 -7.53 27.01 68.74
N SER A 4 -7.63 27.53 67.51
CA SER A 4 -7.90 28.96 67.12
C SER A 4 -7.17 29.36 65.82
N ASN A 5 -7.89 29.69 64.73
CA ASN A 5 -8.33 31.02 64.24
C ASN A 5 -7.13 31.92 63.83
N LEU A 6 -7.06 32.70 62.73
CA LEU A 6 -8.01 33.54 61.96
C LEU A 6 -7.16 34.11 60.77
N LYS A 7 -7.61 34.33 59.53
CA LYS A 7 -8.31 35.56 59.07
C LYS A 7 -8.67 35.44 57.58
N LYS A 8 -9.91 35.81 57.27
CA LYS A 8 -10.41 36.19 55.94
C LYS A 8 -9.88 37.58 55.57
N ILE A 9 -9.50 37.78 54.31
CA ILE A 9 -9.46 39.10 53.65
C ILE A 9 -10.31 38.99 52.39
N THR A 10 -11.40 39.73 52.40
CA THR A 10 -12.25 40.09 51.25
C THR A 10 -11.54 41.15 50.42
N GLY A 11 -11.44 40.91 49.11
CA GLY A 11 -11.03 41.90 48.11
C GLY A 11 -11.75 41.64 46.81
N SER A 12 -12.83 42.39 46.56
CA SER A 12 -13.50 42.44 45.26
C SER A 12 -12.66 43.28 44.30
N LEU A 13 -12.17 42.67 43.23
CA LEU A 13 -11.82 43.37 42.00
C LEU A 13 -12.61 42.74 40.85
N ALA A 14 -13.52 43.52 40.27
CA ALA A 14 -14.13 43.23 38.99
C ALA A 14 -13.06 43.42 37.90
N ALA A 15 -12.79 42.38 37.13
CA ALA A 15 -12.02 42.47 35.89
C ALA A 15 -12.75 41.68 34.82
N VAL A 16 -13.27 42.42 33.84
CA VAL A 16 -13.78 41.92 32.56
C VAL A 16 -12.64 41.19 31.85
N GLY A 17 -12.80 39.90 31.59
CA GLY A 17 -11.77 39.07 30.97
C GLY A 17 -12.39 37.96 30.14
N LEU A 18 -12.10 38.02 28.83
CA LEU A 18 -12.37 37.06 27.76
C LEU A 18 -12.91 35.68 28.18
N ALA A 19 -14.00 35.26 27.51
CA ALA A 19 -14.39 33.87 27.42
C ALA A 19 -13.26 33.05 26.79
N ALA A 20 -12.37 32.53 27.63
CA ALA A 20 -11.49 31.44 27.27
C ALA A 20 -12.37 30.20 27.08
N LEU A 21 -12.44 29.71 25.84
CA LEU A 21 -12.84 28.33 25.57
C LEU A 21 -11.89 27.42 26.36
N CYS A 22 -12.31 27.00 27.56
CA CYS A 22 -11.65 25.95 28.32
C CYS A 22 -11.79 24.65 27.53
N SER A 23 -10.81 24.37 26.66
CA SER A 23 -10.49 22.99 26.29
C SER A 23 -9.99 22.31 27.56
N THR A 24 -10.84 21.50 28.19
CA THR A 24 -10.43 20.62 29.28
C THR A 24 -9.29 19.74 28.76
N ALA A 25 -8.09 19.89 29.33
CA ALA A 25 -7.00 18.95 29.10
C ALA A 25 -7.51 17.54 29.45
N VAL A 26 -7.68 16.70 28.42
CA VAL A 26 -8.14 15.32 28.59
C VAL A 26 -7.00 14.55 29.25
N ASN A 27 -7.13 14.31 30.56
CA ASN A 27 -6.17 13.50 31.30
C ASN A 27 -6.34 12.03 30.92
N ALA A 28 -5.22 11.34 30.68
CA ALA A 28 -5.21 9.90 30.44
C ALA A 28 -5.58 9.15 31.74
N GLN A 29 -6.42 8.11 31.65
CA GLN A 29 -6.85 7.31 32.79
C GLN A 29 -6.22 5.91 32.73
N THR A 30 -5.36 5.56 33.68
CA THR A 30 -4.78 4.21 33.78
C THR A 30 -5.63 3.30 34.67
N LEU A 31 -6.01 2.15 34.14
CA LEU A 31 -6.71 1.07 34.81
C LEU A 31 -5.71 -0.01 35.22
N SER A 32 -5.83 -0.51 36.45
CA SER A 32 -5.03 -1.63 36.98
C SER A 32 -5.89 -2.73 37.62
N SER A 33 -7.21 -2.59 37.59
CA SER A 33 -8.21 -3.52 38.12
C SER A 33 -9.40 -3.61 37.16
N ASN A 34 -10.13 -4.72 37.21
CA ASN A 34 -11.26 -4.99 36.32
C ASN A 34 -12.26 -3.82 36.31
N SER A 35 -12.58 -3.33 35.11
CA SER A 35 -13.45 -2.16 34.94
C SER A 35 -14.00 -2.12 33.52
N THR A 36 -15.23 -1.65 33.40
CA THR A 36 -15.87 -1.32 32.13
C THR A 36 -16.48 0.08 32.25
N GLY A 37 -16.69 0.74 31.11
CA GLY A 37 -17.29 2.07 31.11
C GLY A 37 -17.16 2.78 29.77
N THR A 38 -17.32 4.10 29.79
CA THR A 38 -17.14 4.95 28.60
C THR A 38 -16.05 5.97 28.83
N ASN A 39 -15.23 6.21 27.80
CA ASN A 39 -14.19 7.21 27.81
C ASN A 39 -14.13 7.91 26.43
N ASN A 40 -14.39 9.22 26.42
CA ASN A 40 -14.33 10.07 25.22
C ASN A 40 -15.15 9.53 24.02
N GLY A 41 -16.38 9.09 24.28
CA GLY A 41 -17.30 8.60 23.23
C GLY A 41 -17.13 7.13 22.84
N PHE A 42 -16.18 6.40 23.45
CA PHE A 42 -15.97 4.97 23.22
C PHE A 42 -16.24 4.16 24.49
N TYR A 43 -16.84 2.99 24.33
CA TYR A 43 -16.89 1.98 25.39
C TYR A 43 -15.49 1.39 25.60
N TYR A 44 -15.17 1.02 26.83
CA TYR A 44 -13.98 0.23 27.14
C TYR A 44 -14.33 -0.96 28.04
N SER A 45 -13.54 -2.02 27.90
CA SER A 45 -13.51 -3.15 28.83
C SER A 45 -12.08 -3.46 29.19
N PHE A 46 -11.82 -3.72 30.47
CA PHE A 46 -10.55 -4.23 30.99
C PHE A 46 -10.86 -5.35 31.99
N TRP A 47 -10.34 -6.54 31.71
CA TRP A 47 -10.47 -7.69 32.58
C TRP A 47 -9.13 -8.42 32.70
N LYS A 48 -8.82 -8.91 33.91
CA LYS A 48 -7.76 -9.87 34.19
C LYS A 48 -8.17 -10.77 35.35
N ASP A 49 -7.58 -11.96 35.40
CA ASP A 49 -7.72 -12.85 36.56
C ASP A 49 -6.72 -12.51 37.68
N SER A 50 -5.47 -12.22 37.31
CA SER A 50 -4.32 -12.06 38.19
C SER A 50 -3.18 -11.33 37.47
N GLY A 51 -2.21 -10.84 38.24
CA GLY A 51 -1.02 -10.20 37.71
C GLY A 51 -1.13 -8.69 37.47
N ASN A 52 -0.18 -8.16 36.69
CA ASN A 52 0.14 -6.73 36.64
C ASN A 52 -0.29 -6.01 35.36
N ALA A 53 -1.14 -6.62 34.53
CA ALA A 53 -1.68 -5.93 33.36
C ALA A 53 -2.32 -4.59 33.74
N THR A 54 -2.09 -3.57 32.90
CA THR A 54 -2.64 -2.22 32.98
C THR A 54 -3.13 -1.75 31.63
N MET A 55 -4.12 -0.84 31.61
CA MET A 55 -4.63 -0.21 30.39
C MET A 55 -4.86 1.29 30.60
N THR A 56 -4.22 2.13 29.80
CA THR A 56 -4.39 3.58 29.82
C THR A 56 -5.33 4.04 28.72
N LEU A 57 -6.38 4.77 29.09
CA LEU A 57 -7.38 5.33 28.20
C LEU A 57 -7.01 6.77 27.83
N TYR A 58 -6.90 7.07 26.53
CA TYR A 58 -6.65 8.42 26.01
C TYR A 58 -7.91 9.01 25.33
N GLY A 59 -7.80 10.19 24.73
CA GLY A 59 -8.88 10.77 23.92
C GLY A 59 -9.31 9.87 22.74
N GLY A 60 -10.58 9.95 22.37
CA GLY A 60 -11.19 9.15 21.30
C GLY A 60 -11.06 7.64 21.53
N GLY A 61 -10.86 6.87 20.46
CA GLY A 61 -10.72 5.42 20.52
C GLY A 61 -9.35 4.90 20.91
N ARG A 62 -8.42 5.77 21.35
CA ARG A 62 -7.05 5.36 21.72
C ARG A 62 -6.97 4.79 23.13
N TYR A 63 -6.27 3.67 23.28
CA TYR A 63 -5.86 3.07 24.54
C TYR A 63 -4.45 2.47 24.40
N SER A 64 -3.70 2.40 25.50
CA SER A 64 -2.47 1.58 25.56
C SER A 64 -2.58 0.54 26.67
N SER A 65 -1.87 -0.56 26.55
CA SER A 65 -1.74 -1.56 27.61
C SER A 65 -0.30 -1.99 27.83
N GLN A 66 -0.01 -2.51 29.01
CA GLN A 66 1.24 -3.17 29.34
C GLN A 66 0.97 -4.32 30.30
N TRP A 67 1.64 -5.45 30.08
CA TRP A 67 1.60 -6.62 30.95
C TRP A 67 2.95 -7.34 30.93
N THR A 68 3.27 -8.05 32.01
CA THR A 68 4.47 -8.91 32.06
C THR A 68 4.07 -10.37 32.29
N ASN A 69 5.05 -11.28 32.23
CA ASN A 69 4.88 -12.72 32.47
C ASN A 69 4.25 -13.08 33.84
N ASN A 70 4.09 -12.10 34.73
CA ASN A 70 3.35 -12.25 35.99
C ASN A 70 1.82 -12.22 35.78
N THR A 71 1.34 -11.93 34.58
CA THR A 71 -0.09 -11.94 34.21
C THR A 71 -0.47 -13.31 33.67
N ASN A 72 -1.44 -13.98 34.32
CA ASN A 72 -1.95 -15.25 33.81
C ASN A 72 -2.88 -15.04 32.62
N ASN A 73 -3.98 -14.30 32.78
CA ASN A 73 -4.81 -13.89 31.64
C ASN A 73 -5.35 -12.46 31.79
N TRP A 74 -5.34 -11.70 30.70
CA TRP A 74 -6.00 -10.40 30.62
C TRP A 74 -6.52 -10.12 29.21
N VAL A 75 -7.65 -9.42 29.11
CA VAL A 75 -8.21 -8.91 27.86
C VAL A 75 -8.73 -7.49 28.06
N GLY A 76 -8.43 -6.59 27.12
CA GLY A 76 -8.97 -5.25 27.19
C GLY A 76 -8.79 -4.41 25.94
N GLY A 77 -9.62 -3.38 25.82
CA GLY A 77 -9.58 -2.43 24.72
C GLY A 77 -10.77 -1.48 24.68
N LYS A 78 -10.90 -0.75 23.57
CA LYS A 78 -11.98 0.22 23.31
C LYS A 78 -12.83 -0.19 22.11
N GLY A 79 -14.05 0.35 22.06
CA GLY A 79 -15.00 0.18 20.97
C GLY A 79 -16.38 0.66 21.36
N TRP A 80 -17.39 -0.21 21.25
CA TRP A 80 -18.80 0.15 21.34
C TRP A 80 -19.59 -0.82 22.20
N LYS A 81 -20.66 -0.29 22.81
CA LYS A 81 -21.71 -1.06 23.46
C LYS A 81 -23.04 -0.32 23.20
N PRO A 82 -23.99 -0.89 22.45
CA PRO A 82 -23.94 -2.23 21.87
C PRO A 82 -22.96 -2.37 20.69
N GLY A 83 -22.52 -3.59 20.42
CA GLY A 83 -21.86 -3.99 19.17
C GLY A 83 -22.82 -3.95 17.97
N SER A 84 -22.29 -4.18 16.77
CA SER A 84 -23.12 -4.27 15.55
C SER A 84 -22.54 -5.26 14.54
N SER A 85 -23.42 -6.02 13.89
CA SER A 85 -23.08 -6.90 12.78
C SER A 85 -22.69 -6.15 11.51
N SER A 86 -23.10 -4.88 11.35
CA SER A 86 -22.81 -4.10 10.15
C SER A 86 -21.58 -3.19 10.28
N ARG A 87 -20.94 -3.17 11.45
CA ARG A 87 -19.88 -2.20 11.76
C ARG A 87 -18.63 -2.46 10.93
N THR A 88 -18.09 -1.41 10.33
CA THR A 88 -16.75 -1.41 9.77
C THR A 88 -15.81 -0.81 10.80
N ILE A 89 -14.85 -1.58 11.27
CA ILE A 89 -13.97 -1.22 12.40
C ILE A 89 -12.59 -0.94 11.84
N SER A 90 -12.11 0.29 11.96
CA SER A 90 -10.75 0.66 11.58
C SER A 90 -9.89 0.82 12.82
N TYR A 91 -8.68 0.30 12.79
CA TYR A 91 -7.73 0.42 13.88
C TYR A 91 -6.32 0.74 13.39
N SER A 92 -5.53 1.39 14.25
CA SER A 92 -4.12 1.66 14.01
C SER A 92 -3.38 1.88 15.33
N GLY A 93 -2.07 1.63 15.34
CA GLY A 93 -1.25 1.87 16.51
C GLY A 93 -0.06 0.93 16.56
N ASN A 94 0.41 0.61 17.77
CA ASN A 94 1.49 -0.33 18.01
C ASN A 94 0.97 -1.54 18.81
N TYR A 95 1.34 -2.74 18.39
CA TYR A 95 1.07 -3.99 19.08
C TYR A 95 2.40 -4.66 19.42
N GLY A 96 2.92 -4.37 20.61
CA GLY A 96 4.19 -4.88 21.13
C GLY A 96 4.10 -6.28 21.72
N GLY A 97 3.56 -7.23 20.95
CA GLY A 97 3.72 -8.67 21.18
C GLY A 97 4.91 -9.24 20.39
N SER A 98 5.05 -10.56 20.37
CA SER A 98 5.98 -11.26 19.46
C SER A 98 5.49 -12.67 19.15
N ASP A 99 6.12 -13.33 18.16
CA ASP A 99 5.83 -14.72 17.83
C ASP A 99 6.15 -15.71 18.95
N SER A 100 6.91 -15.31 19.98
CA SER A 100 7.20 -16.16 21.14
C SER A 100 6.22 -15.96 22.30
N GLN A 101 5.38 -14.92 22.27
CA GLN A 101 4.46 -14.57 23.35
C GLN A 101 3.04 -15.06 23.02
N ASN A 102 2.33 -15.65 23.97
CA ASN A 102 0.91 -15.97 23.75
C ASN A 102 0.07 -14.70 23.99
N THR A 103 -0.26 -14.03 22.89
CA THR A 103 -1.00 -12.77 22.86
C THR A 103 -1.70 -12.63 21.52
N TYR A 104 -2.82 -11.93 21.47
CA TYR A 104 -3.55 -11.67 20.22
C TYR A 104 -4.20 -10.30 20.18
N LEU A 105 -4.34 -9.78 18.97
CA LEU A 105 -5.07 -8.56 18.62
C LEU A 105 -6.28 -8.95 17.80
N ALA A 106 -7.46 -8.55 18.26
CA ALA A 106 -8.71 -8.98 17.65
C ALA A 106 -9.83 -7.94 17.78
N VAL A 107 -10.76 -7.94 16.83
CA VAL A 107 -12.11 -7.49 17.15
C VAL A 107 -12.75 -8.58 18.01
N TYR A 108 -13.21 -8.18 19.18
CA TYR A 108 -13.70 -9.06 20.24
C TYR A 108 -15.05 -8.56 20.75
N GLY A 109 -15.97 -9.47 21.03
CA GLY A 109 -17.24 -9.11 21.61
C GLY A 109 -18.11 -10.29 21.96
N TRP A 110 -19.31 -9.97 22.41
CA TRP A 110 -20.27 -10.95 22.89
C TRP A 110 -21.66 -10.71 22.34
N THR A 111 -22.43 -11.77 22.21
CA THR A 111 -23.89 -11.70 22.05
C THR A 111 -24.60 -12.48 23.15
N ARG A 112 -25.87 -12.16 23.37
CA ARG A 112 -26.81 -12.95 24.19
C ARG A 112 -27.92 -13.51 23.32
N SER A 113 -28.47 -14.65 23.74
CA SER A 113 -29.56 -15.33 23.03
C SER A 113 -29.29 -15.55 21.53
N PRO A 114 -28.26 -16.34 21.15
CA PRO A 114 -27.40 -17.18 22.01
C PRO A 114 -26.24 -16.42 22.68
N LEU A 115 -25.75 -16.97 23.80
CA LEU A 115 -24.51 -16.52 24.45
C LEU A 115 -23.33 -16.98 23.59
N ILE A 116 -22.69 -16.02 22.90
CA ILE A 116 -21.56 -16.27 22.00
C ILE A 116 -20.46 -15.27 22.32
N GLU A 117 -19.25 -15.77 22.45
CA GLU A 117 -18.03 -14.96 22.44
C GLU A 117 -17.43 -15.02 21.03
N TYR A 118 -17.13 -13.90 20.40
CA TYR A 118 -16.61 -13.91 19.03
C TYR A 118 -15.31 -13.15 18.89
N TYR A 119 -14.51 -13.61 17.93
CA TYR A 119 -13.21 -13.07 17.60
C TYR A 119 -13.02 -12.97 16.08
N VAL A 120 -12.62 -11.79 15.61
CA VAL A 120 -11.92 -11.63 14.33
C VAL A 120 -10.46 -11.35 14.67
N ILE A 121 -9.63 -12.39 14.55
CA ILE A 121 -8.22 -12.38 14.95
C ILE A 121 -7.40 -11.79 13.80
N GLU A 122 -6.81 -10.63 14.05
CA GLU A 122 -5.97 -9.91 13.10
C GLU A 122 -4.50 -10.31 13.22
N SER A 123 -4.03 -10.52 14.45
CA SER A 123 -2.68 -10.98 14.78
C SER A 123 -2.69 -11.85 16.04
N TYR A 124 -1.73 -12.77 16.14
CA TYR A 124 -1.47 -13.56 17.34
C TYR A 124 0.01 -13.96 17.40
N GLY A 125 0.53 -14.24 18.60
CA GLY A 125 1.91 -14.67 18.81
C GLY A 125 2.12 -16.16 18.67
N SER A 126 2.62 -16.81 19.73
CA SER A 126 3.05 -18.21 19.70
C SER A 126 1.92 -19.23 19.57
N TYR A 127 0.68 -18.80 19.80
CA TYR A 127 -0.47 -19.69 19.84
C TYR A 127 -1.66 -19.10 19.06
N ASN A 128 -2.24 -19.90 18.15
CA ASN A 128 -3.47 -19.52 17.46
C ASN A 128 -4.67 -19.74 18.41
N PRO A 129 -5.40 -18.68 18.80
CA PRO A 129 -6.48 -18.76 19.80
C PRO A 129 -7.67 -19.63 19.37
N ALA A 130 -7.80 -19.95 18.07
CA ALA A 130 -8.82 -20.88 17.58
C ALA A 130 -8.46 -22.37 17.78
N SER A 131 -7.28 -22.69 18.32
CA SER A 131 -6.79 -24.07 18.49
C SER A 131 -7.43 -24.80 19.68
N CYS A 132 -8.75 -25.01 19.64
CA CYS A 132 -9.48 -25.75 20.66
C CYS A 132 -9.66 -27.24 20.31
N SER A 133 -9.59 -28.09 21.34
CA SER A 133 -9.95 -29.51 21.24
C SER A 133 -11.44 -29.67 20.91
N GLY A 134 -11.77 -30.56 19.97
CA GLY A 134 -13.14 -30.78 19.50
C GLY A 134 -13.74 -29.64 18.67
N GLY A 135 -12.95 -28.63 18.29
CA GLY A 135 -13.41 -27.53 17.42
C GLY A 135 -13.76 -27.99 16.01
N THR A 136 -14.66 -27.25 15.36
CA THR A 136 -15.15 -27.54 14.00
C THR A 136 -14.73 -26.43 13.03
N ASP A 137 -14.12 -26.79 11.90
CA ASP A 137 -13.76 -25.87 10.83
C ASP A 137 -14.92 -25.68 9.83
N TYR A 138 -15.09 -24.46 9.33
CA TYR A 138 -16.20 -24.08 8.44
C TYR A 138 -15.73 -23.51 7.09
N GLY A 139 -14.45 -23.67 6.78
CA GLY A 139 -13.80 -23.16 5.56
C GLY A 139 -13.22 -21.75 5.75
N SER A 140 -13.02 -21.04 4.65
CA SER A 140 -12.44 -19.71 4.64
C SER A 140 -13.12 -18.78 3.64
N PHE A 141 -12.90 -17.48 3.79
CA PHE A 141 -13.39 -16.45 2.86
C PHE A 141 -12.44 -15.25 2.82
N GLN A 142 -12.57 -14.44 1.76
CA GLN A 142 -11.83 -13.19 1.61
C GLN A 142 -12.60 -12.03 2.23
N SER A 143 -11.91 -11.23 3.05
CA SER A 143 -12.37 -9.91 3.50
C SER A 143 -11.15 -9.02 3.73
N ASP A 144 -11.28 -7.71 3.57
CA ASP A 144 -10.27 -6.74 4.00
C ASP A 144 -8.82 -7.05 3.54
N GLY A 145 -8.69 -7.64 2.35
CA GLY A 145 -7.40 -7.99 1.74
C GLY A 145 -6.71 -9.23 2.34
N ALA A 146 -7.42 -10.13 3.02
CA ALA A 146 -6.89 -11.40 3.51
C ALA A 146 -7.91 -12.54 3.49
N THR A 147 -7.38 -13.76 3.59
CA THR A 147 -8.16 -14.96 3.87
C THR A 147 -8.45 -15.02 5.36
N TYR A 148 -9.68 -15.33 5.76
CA TYR A 148 -10.02 -15.66 7.14
C TYR A 148 -10.48 -17.10 7.24
N ASN A 149 -9.75 -17.91 8.01
CA ASN A 149 -10.11 -19.28 8.32
C ASN A 149 -11.13 -19.28 9.46
N VAL A 150 -12.25 -19.97 9.30
CA VAL A 150 -13.38 -19.92 10.23
C VAL A 150 -13.48 -21.21 11.03
N ARG A 151 -13.56 -21.05 12.36
CA ARG A 151 -13.63 -22.17 13.30
C ARG A 151 -14.56 -21.86 14.47
N ARG A 152 -15.23 -22.89 14.99
CA ARG A 152 -16.05 -22.80 16.21
C ARG A 152 -15.46 -23.67 17.32
N CYS A 153 -15.41 -23.13 18.52
CA CYS A 153 -14.99 -23.82 19.75
C CYS A 153 -16.10 -23.79 20.80
N GLN A 154 -16.12 -24.74 21.74
CA GLN A 154 -17.01 -24.73 22.89
C GLN A 154 -16.21 -24.48 24.17
N ARG A 155 -16.74 -23.61 25.04
CA ARG A 155 -16.25 -23.39 26.40
C ARG A 155 -17.28 -23.94 27.37
N VAL A 156 -16.84 -24.76 28.32
CA VAL A 156 -17.71 -25.42 29.31
C VAL A 156 -17.30 -24.98 30.70
N ASN A 157 -18.27 -24.51 31.49
CA ASN A 157 -18.09 -24.01 32.86
C ASN A 157 -17.01 -22.93 32.96
N GLN A 158 -17.02 -21.96 32.05
CA GLN A 158 -16.05 -20.86 31.99
C GLN A 158 -16.71 -19.52 32.32
N PRO A 159 -15.94 -18.52 32.80
CA PRO A 159 -16.43 -17.16 32.96
C PRO A 159 -16.98 -16.57 31.66
N SER A 160 -18.02 -15.76 31.77
CA SER A 160 -18.67 -15.05 30.67
C SER A 160 -19.26 -13.72 31.13
N ILE A 161 -19.88 -12.99 30.21
CA ILE A 161 -20.64 -11.77 30.54
C ILE A 161 -21.93 -12.02 31.34
N ASP A 162 -22.29 -13.29 31.59
CA ASP A 162 -23.45 -13.69 32.38
C ASP A 162 -23.06 -14.35 33.73
N GLY A 163 -21.77 -14.43 34.05
CA GLY A 163 -21.26 -14.90 35.35
C GLY A 163 -20.03 -15.80 35.24
N ASP A 164 -19.59 -16.37 36.37
CA ASP A 164 -18.32 -17.10 36.47
C ASP A 164 -18.37 -18.54 35.93
N SER A 165 -19.57 -19.05 35.63
CA SER A 165 -19.75 -20.41 35.11
C SER A 165 -20.85 -20.44 34.05
N SER A 166 -20.43 -20.56 32.80
CA SER A 166 -21.32 -20.64 31.63
C SER A 166 -20.79 -21.67 30.64
N THR A 167 -21.70 -22.21 29.83
CA THR A 167 -21.34 -23.02 28.66
C THR A 167 -21.80 -22.28 27.41
N PHE A 168 -20.86 -21.95 26.53
CA PHE A 168 -21.09 -21.12 25.35
C PHE A 168 -20.16 -21.50 24.20
N TYR A 169 -20.51 -21.07 22.99
CA TYR A 169 -19.64 -21.23 21.82
C TYR A 169 -18.80 -19.98 21.60
N GLN A 170 -17.61 -20.21 21.06
CA GLN A 170 -16.73 -19.20 20.52
C GLN A 170 -16.69 -19.27 18.99
N TYR A 171 -16.86 -18.14 18.32
CA TYR A 171 -16.74 -18.02 16.86
C TYR A 171 -15.45 -17.30 16.49
N PHE A 172 -14.66 -17.91 15.61
CA PHE A 172 -13.38 -17.35 15.17
C PHE A 172 -13.38 -17.12 13.66
N SER A 173 -12.92 -15.95 13.26
CA SER A 173 -12.30 -15.70 11.95
C SER A 173 -10.83 -15.40 12.18
N VAL A 174 -9.93 -16.28 11.73
CA VAL A 174 -8.48 -16.13 11.92
C VAL A 174 -7.83 -15.69 10.61
N ARG A 175 -7.22 -14.50 10.61
CA ARG A 175 -6.54 -13.95 9.45
C ARG A 175 -5.38 -14.84 9.00
N SER A 176 -5.30 -15.09 7.70
CA SER A 176 -4.24 -15.84 7.03
C SER A 176 -3.78 -15.05 5.80
N PRO A 177 -2.53 -14.57 5.79
CA PRO A 177 -1.56 -14.60 6.89
C PRO A 177 -2.01 -13.75 8.10
N LYS A 178 -1.57 -14.08 9.32
CA LYS A 178 -1.75 -13.18 10.48
C LYS A 178 -0.94 -11.89 10.28
N LYS A 179 -1.38 -10.76 10.81
CA LYS A 179 -0.58 -9.51 10.82
C LYS A 179 0.58 -9.65 11.81
N GLY A 180 1.66 -8.90 11.57
CA GLY A 180 2.84 -8.87 12.45
C GLY A 180 2.66 -8.03 13.72
N PHE A 181 3.76 -7.82 14.45
CA PHE A 181 3.83 -6.99 15.66
C PHE A 181 4.43 -5.62 15.34
N GLY A 182 4.46 -4.73 16.33
CA GLY A 182 4.89 -3.35 16.17
C GLY A 182 3.78 -2.48 15.58
N ASN A 183 4.11 -1.55 14.69
CA ASN A 183 3.09 -0.71 14.05
C ASN A 183 2.12 -1.57 13.24
N ILE A 184 0.85 -1.53 13.63
CA ILE A 184 -0.22 -2.34 13.06
C ILE A 184 -1.44 -1.47 12.79
N SER A 185 -2.10 -1.72 11.67
CA SER A 185 -3.37 -1.10 11.33
C SER A 185 -4.19 -2.02 10.44
N GLY A 186 -5.49 -1.77 10.36
CA GLY A 186 -6.38 -2.53 9.51
C GLY A 186 -7.81 -2.01 9.55
N THR A 187 -8.60 -2.55 8.64
CA THR A 187 -10.05 -2.44 8.66
C THR A 187 -10.61 -3.85 8.79
N VAL A 188 -11.61 -4.01 9.65
CA VAL A 188 -12.41 -5.22 9.79
C VAL A 188 -13.82 -4.87 9.37
N THR A 189 -14.21 -5.30 8.18
CA THR A 189 -15.59 -5.18 7.69
C THR A 189 -16.41 -6.29 8.35
N PHE A 190 -16.85 -6.07 9.60
CA PHE A 190 -17.45 -7.12 10.43
C PHE A 190 -18.71 -7.76 9.79
N ALA A 191 -19.38 -7.02 8.90
CA ALA A 191 -20.49 -7.53 8.09
C ALA A 191 -20.11 -8.77 7.26
N ASN A 192 -18.90 -8.82 6.69
CA ASN A 192 -18.45 -9.96 5.91
C ASN A 192 -18.27 -11.20 6.80
N HIS A 193 -17.73 -11.01 8.01
CA HIS A 193 -17.55 -12.07 9.00
C HIS A 193 -18.89 -12.60 9.49
N ALA A 194 -19.78 -11.71 9.91
CA ALA A 194 -21.12 -12.07 10.37
C ALA A 194 -21.93 -12.78 9.27
N ALA A 195 -21.84 -12.32 8.02
CA ALA A 195 -22.49 -12.95 6.87
C ALA A 195 -21.93 -14.35 6.59
N PHE A 196 -20.61 -14.53 6.61
CA PHE A 196 -20.01 -15.84 6.41
C PHE A 196 -20.39 -16.81 7.55
N TRP A 197 -20.30 -16.37 8.80
CA TRP A 197 -20.73 -17.17 9.96
C TRP A 197 -22.20 -17.60 9.82
N ALA A 198 -23.10 -16.67 9.51
CA ALA A 198 -24.51 -16.96 9.27
C ALA A 198 -24.72 -17.97 8.13
N SER A 199 -23.97 -17.85 7.02
CA SER A 199 -24.02 -18.79 5.89
C SER A 199 -23.64 -20.23 6.27
N LYS A 200 -22.93 -20.39 7.39
CA LYS A 200 -22.50 -21.68 7.94
C LYS A 200 -23.34 -22.13 9.14
N GLY A 201 -24.45 -21.44 9.42
CA GLY A 201 -25.34 -21.72 10.55
C GLY A 201 -24.82 -21.23 11.90
N LEU A 202 -23.76 -20.41 11.92
CA LEU A 202 -23.20 -19.80 13.13
C LEU A 202 -23.87 -18.45 13.36
N GLN A 203 -25.06 -18.47 13.97
CA GLN A 203 -25.87 -17.26 14.17
C GLN A 203 -25.40 -16.48 15.40
N LEU A 204 -25.10 -15.19 15.21
CA LEU A 204 -24.90 -14.25 16.30
C LEU A 204 -26.26 -13.89 16.94
N GLY A 205 -26.26 -13.70 18.26
CA GLY A 205 -27.42 -13.22 19.01
C GLY A 205 -27.55 -11.69 19.06
N THR A 206 -28.21 -11.19 20.09
CA THR A 206 -28.26 -9.75 20.39
C THR A 206 -26.91 -9.29 20.91
N HIS A 207 -26.29 -8.30 20.26
CA HIS A 207 -24.97 -7.77 20.62
C HIS A 207 -24.93 -7.17 22.04
N ASP A 208 -23.93 -7.54 22.84
CA ASP A 208 -23.49 -6.80 24.03
C ASP A 208 -22.39 -5.81 23.60
N TYR A 209 -21.14 -5.90 24.06
CA TYR A 209 -20.07 -5.00 23.57
C TYR A 209 -19.28 -5.59 22.38
N GLN A 210 -18.64 -4.70 21.62
CA GLN A 210 -17.72 -4.99 20.52
C GLN A 210 -16.53 -4.03 20.60
N ILE A 211 -15.33 -4.55 20.82
CA ILE A 211 -14.11 -3.76 21.01
C ILE A 211 -12.96 -4.26 20.14
N LEU A 212 -11.99 -3.40 19.86
CA LEU A 212 -10.67 -3.86 19.43
C LEU A 212 -9.87 -4.21 20.70
N ALA A 213 -9.69 -5.49 20.96
CA ALA A 213 -9.04 -5.99 22.16
C ALA A 213 -7.59 -6.43 21.91
N THR A 214 -6.75 -6.16 22.89
CA THR A 214 -5.48 -6.86 23.11
C THR A 214 -5.70 -7.90 24.21
N GLU A 215 -5.22 -9.12 24.01
CA GLU A 215 -5.27 -10.20 24.99
C GLU A 215 -3.87 -10.80 25.20
N GLY A 216 -3.55 -11.16 26.43
CA GLY A 216 -2.27 -11.78 26.79
C GLY A 216 -2.46 -12.90 27.81
N TYR A 217 -1.88 -14.06 27.52
CA TYR A 217 -1.96 -15.25 28.34
C TYR A 217 -0.55 -15.75 28.71
N GLN A 218 -0.21 -15.77 29.99
CA GLN A 218 1.10 -16.22 30.50
C GLN A 218 2.29 -15.66 29.71
N SER A 219 2.21 -14.37 29.40
CA SER A 219 3.09 -13.69 28.46
C SER A 219 3.40 -12.28 28.92
N SER A 220 4.22 -11.57 28.16
CA SER A 220 4.51 -10.16 28.35
C SER A 220 4.33 -9.41 27.03
N GLY A 221 4.01 -8.13 27.13
CA GLY A 221 3.84 -7.28 25.96
C GLY A 221 3.24 -5.93 26.29
N SER A 222 2.96 -5.19 25.22
CA SER A 222 2.29 -3.90 25.29
C SER A 222 1.43 -3.68 24.06
N SER A 223 0.49 -2.75 24.14
CA SER A 223 -0.16 -2.18 22.95
C SER A 223 -0.41 -0.69 23.13
N ASP A 224 -0.56 0.05 22.03
CA ASP A 224 -1.01 1.44 21.98
C ASP A 224 -1.81 1.60 20.69
N LEU A 225 -3.12 1.40 20.80
CA LEU A 225 -4.03 1.21 19.67
C LEU A 225 -5.15 2.24 19.71
N THR A 226 -5.52 2.72 18.54
CA THR A 226 -6.67 3.58 18.29
C THR A 226 -7.69 2.83 17.46
N VAL A 227 -8.94 2.82 17.91
CA VAL A 227 -10.08 2.25 17.17
C VAL A 227 -11.04 3.34 16.70
N SER A 228 -11.70 3.12 15.57
CA SER A 228 -12.72 4.01 14.99
C SER A 228 -13.71 3.21 14.15
N GLU A 229 -14.87 3.80 13.88
CA GLU A 229 -15.89 3.24 12.97
C GLU A 229 -15.72 3.87 11.58
N GLY A 230 -15.59 3.05 10.55
CA GLY A 230 -15.52 3.49 9.15
C GLY A 230 -16.91 3.67 8.52
N SER A 231 -17.04 4.60 7.56
CA SER A 231 -18.29 4.91 6.87
C SER A 231 -18.66 3.82 5.84
N ASN A 232 -19.73 3.06 6.08
CA ASN A 232 -20.34 2.16 5.09
C ASN A 232 -21.12 2.96 4.05
N ASN A 233 -20.88 2.75 2.76
CA ASN A 233 -21.82 3.11 1.70
C ASN A 233 -22.25 1.84 0.97
N THR A 234 -23.19 1.11 1.57
CA THR A 234 -23.89 -0.02 0.97
C THR A 234 -25.24 0.47 0.45
N SER A 235 -25.48 0.35 -0.85
CA SER A 235 -26.84 0.32 -1.38
C SER A 235 -27.07 -0.97 -2.17
N SER A 236 -27.96 -1.75 -1.60
CA SER A 236 -28.48 -3.04 -2.03
C SER A 236 -29.29 -2.93 -3.32
N ALA A 237 -29.17 -3.96 -4.15
CA ALA A 237 -30.10 -4.25 -5.23
C ALA A 237 -31.51 -4.54 -4.69
N THR A 238 -32.52 -4.00 -5.37
CA THR A 238 -33.89 -4.54 -5.40
C THR A 238 -34.28 -4.71 -6.86
N GLY A 239 -34.64 -5.94 -7.21
CA GLY A 239 -34.89 -6.35 -8.59
C GLY A 239 -36.19 -5.85 -9.18
N ASN A 240 -36.32 -6.02 -10.48
CA ASN A 240 -37.60 -6.35 -11.10
C ASN A 240 -37.36 -7.17 -12.38
N SER A 241 -38.10 -8.26 -12.50
CA SER A 241 -38.15 -9.11 -13.68
C SER A 241 -39.15 -8.55 -14.69
N SER A 242 -38.81 -8.54 -15.97
CA SER A 242 -39.81 -8.77 -17.03
C SER A 242 -39.17 -9.14 -18.36
N SER A 243 -39.77 -10.17 -18.94
CA SER A 243 -39.54 -10.93 -20.15
C SER A 243 -39.61 -10.20 -21.51
N ARG A 244 -38.95 -10.85 -22.50
CA ARG A 244 -39.41 -11.23 -23.86
C ARG A 244 -39.01 -10.39 -25.10
N SER A 245 -38.32 -11.13 -25.99
CA SER A 245 -38.55 -11.29 -27.45
C SER A 245 -37.74 -10.48 -28.46
N SER A 246 -36.72 -11.16 -29.01
CA SER A 246 -36.41 -11.40 -30.45
C SER A 246 -37.04 -10.54 -31.55
N SER A 247 -36.20 -9.97 -32.44
CA SER A 247 -36.06 -10.45 -33.84
C SER A 247 -35.05 -9.61 -34.66
N SER A 248 -34.37 -10.32 -35.55
CA SER A 248 -33.36 -9.99 -36.57
C SER A 248 -33.69 -8.89 -37.58
N VAL A 249 -32.66 -8.24 -38.17
CA VAL A 249 -32.27 -8.31 -39.61
C VAL A 249 -31.13 -7.31 -39.95
N SER A 250 -30.23 -7.80 -40.82
CA SER A 250 -29.12 -7.21 -41.61
C SER A 250 -29.45 -5.89 -42.35
N SER A 251 -28.57 -5.02 -42.89
CA SER A 251 -27.14 -5.03 -43.29
C SER A 251 -26.72 -3.61 -43.72
N THR A 252 -25.39 -3.35 -43.68
CA THR A 252 -24.59 -2.44 -44.53
C THR A 252 -24.82 -0.92 -44.55
N GLY A 253 -23.73 -0.17 -44.26
CA GLY A 253 -23.33 0.97 -45.09
C GLY A 253 -23.10 2.33 -44.41
N THR A 254 -21.85 2.57 -44.03
CA THR A 254 -21.10 3.84 -44.18
C THR A 254 -21.46 5.08 -43.32
N SER A 255 -20.38 5.65 -42.77
CA SER A 255 -20.22 6.81 -41.92
C SER A 255 -20.98 8.09 -42.29
N THR A 256 -21.52 8.79 -41.29
CA THR A 256 -21.21 10.20 -40.91
C THR A 256 -22.00 10.56 -39.65
N GLY A 257 -21.36 11.32 -38.75
CA GLY A 257 -21.73 11.38 -37.33
C GLY A 257 -22.69 12.49 -36.89
N THR A 258 -22.70 12.64 -35.56
CA THR A 258 -23.38 13.63 -34.68
C THR A 258 -24.87 13.33 -34.39
N GLY A 259 -25.33 13.14 -33.16
CA GLY A 259 -24.70 13.09 -31.84
C GLY A 259 -25.78 12.98 -30.75
N THR A 260 -25.51 12.28 -29.65
CA THR A 260 -26.08 12.58 -28.31
C THR A 260 -25.21 11.87 -27.26
N GLY A 261 -24.70 12.62 -26.29
CA GLY A 261 -23.68 12.17 -25.35
C GLY A 261 -24.14 11.03 -24.43
N GLY A 262 -23.37 9.94 -24.44
CA GLY A 262 -23.44 8.85 -23.48
C GLY A 262 -22.07 8.17 -23.39
N SER A 263 -21.61 7.88 -22.18
CA SER A 263 -20.32 7.26 -21.84
C SER A 263 -20.25 5.77 -22.21
N GLY A 264 -20.65 5.41 -23.43
CA GLY A 264 -20.71 4.02 -23.89
C GLY A 264 -19.34 3.42 -24.24
N VAL A 265 -19.23 2.10 -24.17
CA VAL A 265 -18.06 1.32 -24.61
C VAL A 265 -18.45 0.45 -25.80
N THR A 266 -17.70 0.54 -26.89
CA THR A 266 -17.86 -0.35 -28.06
C THR A 266 -16.71 -1.33 -28.10
N VAL A 267 -16.98 -2.64 -28.18
CA VAL A 267 -15.97 -3.69 -28.38
C VAL A 267 -16.10 -4.21 -29.80
N ARG A 268 -15.04 -4.12 -30.61
CA ARG A 268 -15.01 -4.73 -31.94
C ARG A 268 -14.29 -6.06 -31.86
N ALA A 269 -15.03 -7.15 -32.05
CA ALA A 269 -14.49 -8.51 -31.89
C ALA A 269 -15.16 -9.52 -32.83
N ARG A 270 -14.53 -10.68 -32.99
CA ARG A 270 -15.08 -11.87 -33.66
C ARG A 270 -14.67 -13.14 -32.92
N GLY A 271 -15.48 -14.17 -33.06
CA GLY A 271 -15.10 -15.54 -32.73
C GLY A 271 -14.54 -16.26 -33.96
N ILE A 272 -13.81 -17.34 -33.75
CA ILE A 272 -13.34 -18.21 -34.84
C ILE A 272 -14.45 -19.19 -35.25
N ALA A 273 -15.22 -19.73 -34.31
CA ALA A 273 -16.30 -20.69 -34.51
C ALA A 273 -17.70 -20.06 -34.55
N GLY A 274 -17.89 -18.83 -34.06
CA GLY A 274 -19.15 -18.09 -34.15
C GLY A 274 -20.16 -18.35 -33.02
N SER A 275 -19.66 -18.68 -31.83
CA SER A 275 -20.46 -18.78 -30.59
C SER A 275 -19.62 -18.60 -29.32
N GLU A 276 -18.40 -18.08 -29.46
CA GLU A 276 -17.55 -17.64 -28.37
C GLU A 276 -18.25 -16.53 -27.60
N HIS A 277 -18.10 -16.53 -26.28
CA HIS A 277 -18.81 -15.63 -25.39
C HIS A 277 -17.82 -14.72 -24.69
N ILE A 278 -18.12 -13.42 -24.66
CA ILE A 278 -17.32 -12.44 -23.96
C ILE A 278 -18.14 -11.62 -22.97
N TYR A 279 -17.52 -11.20 -21.88
CA TYR A 279 -18.01 -10.11 -21.02
C TYR A 279 -17.22 -8.83 -21.26
N LEU A 280 -17.91 -7.70 -21.23
CA LEU A 280 -17.30 -6.42 -20.89
C LEU A 280 -17.31 -6.25 -19.38
N LYS A 281 -16.15 -5.97 -18.80
CA LYS A 281 -16.00 -5.65 -17.39
C LYS A 281 -15.56 -4.22 -17.23
N VAL A 282 -16.23 -3.50 -16.34
CA VAL A 282 -15.85 -2.13 -15.98
C VAL A 282 -15.80 -2.02 -14.47
N GLY A 283 -14.65 -1.62 -13.91
CA GLY A 283 -14.46 -1.53 -12.45
C GLY A 283 -14.60 -2.88 -11.74
N GLY A 284 -14.36 -3.99 -12.44
CA GLY A 284 -14.45 -5.35 -11.91
C GLY A 284 -15.83 -6.01 -12.00
N ALA A 285 -16.89 -5.28 -12.38
CA ALA A 285 -18.23 -5.82 -12.59
C ALA A 285 -18.46 -6.19 -14.07
N ASN A 286 -19.18 -7.28 -14.33
CA ASN A 286 -19.64 -7.62 -15.69
C ASN A 286 -20.79 -6.68 -16.07
N VAL A 287 -20.55 -5.76 -17.01
CA VAL A 287 -21.53 -4.73 -17.39
C VAL A 287 -22.27 -5.04 -18.69
N ALA A 288 -21.70 -5.92 -19.51
CA ALA A 288 -22.36 -6.45 -20.70
C ALA A 288 -21.80 -7.84 -21.05
N SER A 289 -22.54 -8.61 -21.84
CA SER A 289 -22.17 -9.95 -22.30
C SER A 289 -22.69 -10.22 -23.71
N TRP A 290 -21.89 -10.85 -24.57
CA TRP A 290 -22.27 -11.12 -25.96
C TRP A 290 -21.74 -12.46 -26.46
N ASN A 291 -22.51 -13.10 -27.35
CA ASN A 291 -22.02 -14.20 -28.19
C ASN A 291 -21.49 -13.63 -29.51
N LEU A 292 -20.30 -14.05 -29.89
CA LEU A 292 -19.58 -13.54 -31.05
C LEU A 292 -19.95 -14.30 -32.33
N THR A 293 -20.03 -13.56 -33.44
CA THR A 293 -20.11 -14.14 -34.79
C THR A 293 -18.73 -14.44 -35.36
N THR A 294 -18.67 -15.18 -36.47
CA THR A 294 -17.41 -15.45 -37.18
C THR A 294 -16.83 -14.26 -37.93
N SER A 295 -17.63 -13.23 -38.20
CA SER A 295 -17.18 -11.94 -38.75
C SER A 295 -17.02 -10.91 -37.64
N TYR A 296 -16.15 -9.91 -37.86
CA TYR A 296 -16.01 -8.77 -36.95
C TYR A 296 -17.32 -7.99 -36.84
N GLN A 297 -17.80 -7.82 -35.61
CA GLN A 297 -18.94 -6.99 -35.27
C GLN A 297 -18.56 -6.01 -34.15
N SER A 298 -19.32 -4.93 -34.04
CA SER A 298 -19.22 -3.96 -32.94
C SER A 298 -20.32 -4.23 -31.92
N TYR A 299 -19.90 -4.60 -30.70
CA TYR A 299 -20.78 -4.86 -29.58
C TYR A 299 -20.78 -3.64 -28.65
N VAL A 300 -21.94 -3.04 -28.43
CA VAL A 300 -22.05 -1.73 -27.78
C VAL A 300 -22.68 -1.88 -26.40
N TYR A 301 -22.01 -1.34 -25.39
CA TYR A 301 -22.55 -1.08 -24.07
C TYR A 301 -22.84 0.42 -23.94
N SER A 302 -24.08 0.78 -23.61
CA SER A 302 -24.55 2.17 -23.51
C SER A 302 -24.76 2.67 -22.07
N GLY A 303 -24.27 1.94 -21.06
CA GLY A 303 -24.37 2.35 -19.66
C GLY A 303 -23.24 3.28 -19.19
N SER A 304 -23.23 3.60 -17.91
CA SER A 304 -22.35 4.63 -17.32
C SER A 304 -21.34 4.07 -16.31
N ALA A 305 -21.01 2.78 -16.40
CA ALA A 305 -20.04 2.17 -15.50
C ALA A 305 -18.66 2.82 -15.66
N SER A 306 -17.92 2.93 -14.55
CA SER A 306 -16.61 3.58 -14.48
C SER A 306 -15.57 2.70 -13.80
N GLY A 307 -14.32 2.70 -14.27
CA GLY A 307 -13.22 1.92 -13.71
C GLY A 307 -12.37 1.25 -14.78
N ASP A 308 -11.58 0.24 -14.39
CA ASP A 308 -10.77 -0.56 -15.32
C ASP A 308 -11.65 -1.28 -16.36
N VAL A 309 -11.30 -1.18 -17.64
CA VAL A 309 -12.07 -1.72 -18.77
C VAL A 309 -11.38 -2.98 -19.28
N GLN A 310 -12.09 -4.11 -19.21
CA GLN A 310 -11.57 -5.41 -19.65
C GLN A 310 -12.58 -6.13 -20.54
N VAL A 311 -12.08 -6.84 -21.54
CA VAL A 311 -12.86 -7.82 -22.30
C VAL A 311 -12.45 -9.20 -21.82
N GLN A 312 -13.39 -9.94 -21.21
CA GLN A 312 -13.17 -11.30 -20.71
C GLN A 312 -13.75 -12.33 -21.69
N TYR A 313 -12.98 -13.37 -21.99
CA TYR A 313 -13.42 -14.59 -22.68
C TYR A 313 -13.62 -15.70 -21.63
N ASP A 314 -14.77 -16.38 -21.62
CA ASP A 314 -15.17 -17.31 -20.52
C ASP A 314 -15.76 -18.67 -20.95
N ASN A 315 -15.81 -18.98 -22.24
CA ASN A 315 -16.31 -20.27 -22.75
C ASN A 315 -15.33 -20.98 -23.68
N ASP A 316 -14.07 -20.97 -23.28
CA ASP A 316 -12.97 -21.63 -23.97
C ASP A 316 -13.14 -23.16 -24.01
N ALA A 317 -13.42 -23.66 -25.23
CA ALA A 317 -13.41 -25.07 -25.59
C ALA A 317 -12.53 -25.25 -26.83
N THR A 318 -12.04 -26.47 -27.06
CA THR A 318 -11.10 -26.76 -28.16
C THR A 318 -11.57 -26.21 -29.50
N GLY A 319 -10.75 -25.35 -30.12
CA GLY A 319 -11.03 -24.73 -31.43
C GLY A 319 -11.89 -23.47 -31.38
N ARG A 320 -12.11 -22.90 -30.19
CA ARG A 320 -12.77 -21.61 -29.99
C ARG A 320 -11.73 -20.58 -29.57
N ASP A 321 -11.58 -19.55 -30.38
CA ASP A 321 -10.73 -18.40 -30.05
C ASP A 321 -11.50 -17.11 -30.32
N VAL A 322 -11.11 -16.06 -29.59
CA VAL A 322 -11.63 -14.71 -29.80
C VAL A 322 -10.52 -13.85 -30.38
N GLN A 323 -10.88 -13.02 -31.36
CA GLN A 323 -10.03 -11.93 -31.82
C GLN A 323 -10.73 -10.61 -31.50
N VAL A 324 -10.11 -9.79 -30.65
CA VAL A 324 -10.56 -8.44 -30.32
C VAL A 324 -9.71 -7.48 -31.14
N ASP A 325 -10.33 -6.69 -32.00
CA ASP A 325 -9.65 -5.71 -32.86
C ASP A 325 -9.33 -4.46 -32.03
N TYR A 326 -10.37 -3.80 -31.51
CA TYR A 326 -10.24 -2.67 -30.61
C TYR A 326 -11.43 -2.52 -29.67
N ILE A 327 -11.28 -1.65 -28.69
CA ILE A 327 -12.42 -1.03 -28.03
C ILE A 327 -12.48 0.48 -28.30
N GLN A 328 -13.66 1.06 -28.23
CA GLN A 328 -13.85 2.50 -28.11
C GLN A 328 -14.41 2.84 -26.74
N VAL A 329 -13.73 3.74 -26.03
CA VAL A 329 -14.15 4.25 -24.72
C VAL A 329 -14.14 5.77 -24.80
N ASN A 330 -15.26 6.41 -24.48
CA ASN A 330 -15.41 7.89 -24.60
C ASN A 330 -14.99 8.46 -25.96
N GLY A 331 -15.24 7.73 -27.05
CA GLY A 331 -14.89 8.13 -28.41
C GLY A 331 -13.42 7.91 -28.80
N GLU A 332 -12.60 7.36 -27.91
CA GLU A 332 -11.21 6.98 -28.19
C GLU A 332 -11.10 5.51 -28.54
N THR A 333 -10.50 5.19 -29.70
CA THR A 333 -10.16 3.83 -30.09
C THR A 333 -8.88 3.37 -29.39
N ARG A 334 -8.92 2.21 -28.75
CA ARG A 334 -7.80 1.53 -28.08
C ARG A 334 -7.61 0.16 -28.74
N GLN A 335 -6.52 0.01 -29.50
CA GLN A 335 -6.22 -1.20 -30.26
C GLN A 335 -5.80 -2.34 -29.33
N ALA A 336 -6.28 -3.57 -29.54
CA ALA A 336 -6.00 -4.68 -28.64
C ALA A 336 -4.54 -5.16 -28.74
N GLU A 337 -3.94 -5.09 -29.92
CA GLU A 337 -2.51 -5.33 -30.16
C GLU A 337 -1.61 -4.28 -29.51
N ASP A 338 -2.12 -3.09 -29.20
CA ASP A 338 -1.38 -2.09 -28.42
C ASP A 338 -1.51 -2.33 -26.91
N MET A 339 -2.43 -3.20 -26.49
CA MET A 339 -2.63 -3.53 -25.09
C MET A 339 -1.60 -4.57 -24.63
N THR A 340 -0.86 -4.19 -23.59
CA THR A 340 0.20 -5.02 -23.00
C THR A 340 -0.33 -6.10 -22.04
N TYR A 341 -1.64 -6.12 -21.78
CA TYR A 341 -2.30 -7.04 -20.86
C TYR A 341 -3.33 -7.90 -21.59
N ASN A 342 -2.94 -9.14 -21.93
CA ASN A 342 -3.80 -10.16 -22.51
C ASN A 342 -3.53 -11.52 -21.84
N THR A 343 -4.35 -11.91 -20.86
CA THR A 343 -4.23 -13.21 -20.19
C THR A 343 -4.92 -14.34 -20.95
N GLY A 344 -5.69 -14.00 -21.99
CA GLY A 344 -6.34 -14.98 -22.86
C GLY A 344 -5.41 -15.52 -23.94
N LEU A 345 -4.26 -14.89 -24.21
CA LEU A 345 -3.34 -15.33 -25.26
C LEU A 345 -2.62 -16.62 -24.86
N TYR A 346 -2.73 -17.67 -25.68
CA TYR A 346 -1.85 -18.83 -25.59
C TYR A 346 -0.54 -18.54 -26.35
N ALA A 347 0.53 -18.32 -25.59
CA ALA A 347 1.86 -18.08 -26.12
C ALA A 347 2.89 -18.75 -25.20
N ASN A 348 4.09 -19.04 -25.72
CA ASN A 348 5.16 -19.67 -24.94
C ASN A 348 4.71 -20.97 -24.23
N GLY A 349 3.84 -21.75 -24.88
CA GLY A 349 3.36 -23.04 -24.36
C GLY A 349 2.36 -22.96 -23.21
N SER A 350 1.78 -21.78 -22.92
CA SER A 350 0.76 -21.64 -21.86
C SER A 350 -0.21 -20.48 -22.12
N CYS A 351 -1.38 -20.53 -21.50
CA CYS A 351 -2.33 -19.42 -21.46
C CYS A 351 -1.78 -18.26 -20.63
N GLY A 352 -1.93 -17.02 -21.10
CA GLY A 352 -1.38 -15.81 -20.48
C GLY A 352 0.12 -15.62 -20.71
N GLY A 353 0.70 -16.34 -21.68
CA GLY A 353 2.14 -16.39 -21.91
C GLY A 353 2.70 -15.32 -22.86
N GLY A 354 1.94 -14.30 -23.28
CA GLY A 354 2.43 -13.31 -24.24
C GLY A 354 1.75 -11.94 -24.16
N GLY A 355 2.37 -10.94 -24.81
CA GLY A 355 1.96 -9.53 -24.82
C GLY A 355 1.01 -9.14 -25.97
N ASN A 356 1.02 -7.85 -26.30
CA ASN A 356 0.46 -7.16 -27.47
C ASN A 356 -0.12 -8.06 -28.57
N SER A 357 -1.38 -8.49 -28.40
CA SER A 357 -2.07 -9.35 -29.34
C SER A 357 -3.58 -9.18 -29.23
N GLU A 358 -4.23 -9.19 -30.40
CA GLU A 358 -5.68 -9.24 -30.55
C GLU A 358 -6.28 -10.61 -30.16
N MET A 359 -5.46 -11.66 -30.07
CA MET A 359 -5.94 -13.04 -29.92
C MET A 359 -6.12 -13.47 -28.47
N MET A 360 -7.25 -14.10 -28.18
CA MET A 360 -7.53 -14.82 -26.93
C MET A 360 -7.85 -16.27 -27.26
N HIS A 361 -6.91 -17.16 -26.92
CA HIS A 361 -7.01 -18.61 -27.10
C HIS A 361 -7.53 -19.34 -25.87
N CYS A 362 -7.54 -18.66 -24.73
CA CYS A 362 -7.88 -19.23 -23.44
C CYS A 362 -8.86 -18.35 -22.69
N ASN A 363 -9.59 -18.95 -21.74
CA ASN A 363 -10.30 -18.18 -20.72
C ASN A 363 -9.36 -17.14 -20.09
N GLY A 364 -9.73 -15.86 -20.18
CA GLY A 364 -8.82 -14.78 -19.84
C GLY A 364 -9.38 -13.41 -20.18
N VAL A 365 -8.55 -12.38 -20.08
CA VAL A 365 -8.94 -10.98 -20.32
C VAL A 365 -7.92 -10.24 -21.18
N ILE A 366 -8.40 -9.29 -21.99
CA ILE A 366 -7.58 -8.16 -22.47
C ILE A 366 -8.00 -6.92 -21.69
N GLY A 367 -7.04 -6.17 -21.14
CA GLY A 367 -7.30 -4.92 -20.43
C GLY A 367 -6.92 -3.71 -21.25
N PHE A 368 -7.78 -2.69 -21.18
CA PHE A 368 -7.70 -1.51 -22.03
C PHE A 368 -7.55 -0.22 -21.23
N GLY A 369 -7.08 -0.30 -19.99
CA GLY A 369 -7.00 0.84 -19.06
C GLY A 369 -8.38 1.25 -18.54
N THR A 370 -8.48 2.42 -17.92
CA THR A 370 -9.70 2.88 -17.24
C THR A 370 -10.64 3.66 -18.17
N THR A 371 -11.91 3.76 -17.77
CA THR A 371 -12.90 4.65 -18.42
C THR A 371 -12.56 6.12 -18.35
N SER A 372 -11.57 6.53 -17.54
CA SER A 372 -11.09 7.92 -17.46
C SER A 372 -9.77 8.14 -18.20
N ASP A 373 -9.13 7.07 -18.69
CA ASP A 373 -7.87 7.19 -19.41
C ASP A 373 -8.10 7.89 -20.74
N CYS A 374 -7.15 8.74 -21.11
CA CYS A 374 -7.16 9.52 -22.33
C CYS A 374 -5.79 9.36 -23.00
N PHE A 375 -5.62 8.27 -23.75
CA PHE A 375 -4.35 7.89 -24.37
C PHE A 375 -3.94 8.83 -25.52
N SER A 376 -4.92 9.50 -26.13
CA SER A 376 -4.82 10.45 -27.23
C SER A 376 -4.85 11.91 -26.80
N GLY A 377 -5.10 12.20 -25.51
CA GLY A 377 -5.20 13.57 -24.98
C GLY A 377 -6.46 14.34 -25.39
N SER A 378 -7.47 13.72 -26.02
CA SER A 378 -8.72 14.36 -26.44
C SER A 378 -9.97 13.52 -26.16
N CYS A 379 -10.51 13.58 -24.94
CA CYS A 379 -11.83 13.00 -24.63
C CYS A 379 -12.84 14.11 -24.28
N SER A 380 -13.97 14.15 -25.01
CA SER A 380 -15.08 15.09 -24.78
C SER A 380 -16.17 14.39 -23.97
N GLY A 381 -16.40 14.79 -22.71
CA GLY A 381 -17.39 14.11 -21.88
C GLY A 381 -17.62 14.67 -20.47
N GLY A 382 -17.87 15.98 -20.36
CA GLY A 382 -18.79 16.55 -19.35
C GLY A 382 -18.31 16.68 -17.89
N ASN A 383 -17.74 17.83 -17.56
CA ASN A 383 -18.00 18.48 -16.26
C ASN A 383 -18.74 19.80 -16.54
N THR A 384 -19.91 19.99 -15.94
CA THR A 384 -20.76 21.16 -16.16
C THR A 384 -20.43 22.32 -15.22
N SER A 385 -19.94 23.40 -15.85
CA SER A 385 -20.33 24.81 -15.61
C SER A 385 -19.74 25.51 -14.35
N THR A 386 -19.28 26.76 -14.37
CA THR A 386 -19.52 27.91 -15.28
C THR A 386 -18.43 28.99 -15.17
N GLY A 387 -18.00 29.53 -16.33
CA GLY A 387 -17.59 30.92 -16.63
C GLY A 387 -16.28 31.49 -16.06
N THR A 388 -15.41 32.19 -16.80
CA THR A 388 -15.62 33.00 -18.02
C THR A 388 -14.32 33.12 -18.84
N THR A 389 -14.52 33.32 -20.14
CA THR A 389 -13.62 33.39 -21.31
C THR A 389 -12.39 34.33 -21.24
N SER A 390 -11.26 33.92 -21.81
CA SER A 390 -10.76 34.39 -23.14
C SER A 390 -9.24 34.21 -23.33
N SER A 391 -8.90 33.90 -24.59
CA SER A 391 -7.62 34.06 -25.30
C SER A 391 -6.45 33.11 -24.99
N ALA A 392 -6.15 32.30 -26.02
CA ALA A 392 -4.95 31.50 -26.17
C ALA A 392 -3.69 32.36 -26.23
N ALA A 393 -2.68 31.95 -25.46
CA ALA A 393 -1.28 32.29 -25.69
C ALA A 393 -0.43 31.07 -25.32
N THR A 394 0.35 30.62 -26.29
CA THR A 394 1.39 29.62 -26.15
C THR A 394 2.45 30.11 -25.17
N SER A 395 2.51 29.52 -23.98
CA SER A 395 3.71 29.50 -23.14
C SER A 395 3.55 28.45 -22.04
N THR A 396 4.44 27.47 -22.08
CA THR A 396 5.10 26.84 -20.93
C THR A 396 4.77 27.46 -19.58
N ALA A 397 3.99 26.75 -18.76
CA ALA A 397 3.94 26.92 -17.32
C ALA A 397 3.45 25.62 -16.67
N THR A 398 4.42 24.87 -16.15
CA THR A 398 4.35 24.25 -14.82
C THR A 398 3.10 23.43 -14.49
N SER A 399 3.06 22.19 -14.97
CA SER A 399 2.39 21.10 -14.27
C SER A 399 3.12 20.86 -12.94
N THR A 400 2.73 21.61 -11.91
CA THR A 400 3.05 21.33 -10.51
C THR A 400 2.73 19.89 -10.19
N GLY A 401 3.74 19.13 -9.75
CA GLY A 401 3.66 18.01 -8.80
C GLY A 401 2.66 16.90 -9.10
N ASN A 402 3.16 15.68 -9.25
CA ASN A 402 2.38 14.46 -9.23
C ASN A 402 1.62 14.30 -7.88
N ASN A 403 0.49 14.99 -7.72
CA ASN A 403 -0.31 15.07 -6.50
C ASN A 403 -1.35 13.94 -6.42
N ASN A 404 -1.17 12.82 -7.13
CA ASN A 404 -2.18 11.75 -7.21
C ASN A 404 -1.79 10.41 -6.56
N CYS A 405 -0.61 10.29 -5.95
CA CYS A 405 -0.24 9.10 -5.19
C CYS A 405 -0.99 9.06 -3.84
N ALA A 406 -1.73 7.98 -3.56
CA ALA A 406 -2.32 7.71 -2.25
C ALA A 406 -1.27 7.24 -1.21
N GLY A 407 -0.07 6.88 -1.69
CA GLY A 407 1.05 6.47 -0.88
C GLY A 407 2.24 6.02 -1.72
N TYR A 408 3.34 5.70 -1.07
CA TYR A 408 4.58 5.28 -1.69
C TYR A 408 4.99 3.88 -1.22
N VAL A 409 5.57 3.08 -2.10
CA VAL A 409 6.07 1.73 -1.79
C VAL A 409 7.51 1.58 -2.24
N GLY A 410 8.30 0.82 -1.47
CA GLY A 410 9.68 0.54 -1.74
C GLY A 410 9.76 -0.68 -2.64
N ILE A 411 9.89 -0.46 -3.95
CA ILE A 411 10.18 -1.51 -4.91
C ILE A 411 11.68 -1.76 -4.84
N THR A 412 12.08 -2.98 -4.46
CA THR A 412 13.50 -3.27 -4.22
C THR A 412 13.95 -4.59 -4.81
N PHE A 413 15.23 -4.64 -5.19
CA PHE A 413 15.86 -5.81 -5.80
C PHE A 413 17.20 -6.09 -5.13
N ASP A 414 17.37 -7.30 -4.61
CA ASP A 414 18.60 -7.80 -4.00
C ASP A 414 19.50 -8.51 -5.02
N ASP A 415 20.70 -8.89 -4.62
CA ASP A 415 21.65 -9.72 -5.38
C ASP A 415 22.28 -9.13 -6.66
N GLY A 416 21.84 -7.96 -7.09
CA GLY A 416 22.39 -7.26 -8.25
C GLY A 416 23.82 -6.71 -8.03
N PRO A 417 24.42 -6.14 -9.09
CA PRO A 417 23.98 -6.19 -10.48
C PRO A 417 24.40 -7.52 -11.15
N THR A 418 23.58 -8.03 -12.07
CA THR A 418 23.86 -9.25 -12.86
C THR A 418 23.60 -9.01 -14.36
N SER A 419 23.76 -10.01 -15.22
CA SER A 419 23.40 -9.88 -16.64
C SER A 419 21.91 -9.56 -16.87
N ASN A 420 21.05 -9.77 -15.88
CA ASN A 420 19.62 -9.47 -15.94
C ASN A 420 19.30 -7.98 -15.72
N THR A 421 20.17 -7.23 -15.04
CA THR A 421 19.89 -5.86 -14.55
C THR A 421 19.36 -4.93 -15.65
N SER A 422 19.97 -4.93 -16.84
CA SER A 422 19.53 -4.06 -17.95
C SER A 422 18.11 -4.38 -18.42
N THR A 423 17.72 -5.65 -18.46
CA THR A 423 16.36 -6.07 -18.81
C THR A 423 15.37 -5.56 -17.78
N LEU A 424 15.67 -5.74 -16.49
CA LEU A 424 14.83 -5.30 -15.39
C LEU A 424 14.66 -3.78 -15.38
N ILE A 425 15.73 -3.01 -15.60
CA ILE A 425 15.68 -1.54 -15.74
C ILE A 425 14.74 -1.12 -16.87
N ASN A 426 14.81 -1.78 -18.03
CA ASN A 426 13.95 -1.45 -19.16
C ASN A 426 12.47 -1.72 -18.85
N LEU A 427 12.17 -2.86 -18.22
CA LEU A 427 10.81 -3.20 -17.79
C LEU A 427 10.26 -2.20 -16.76
N LEU A 428 11.08 -1.79 -15.79
CA LEU A 428 10.69 -0.79 -14.78
C LEU A 428 10.38 0.57 -15.41
N LYS A 429 11.20 1.04 -16.36
CA LYS A 429 10.95 2.29 -17.11
C LYS A 429 9.67 2.21 -17.93
N GLN A 430 9.49 1.14 -18.70
CA GLN A 430 8.30 0.94 -19.55
C GLN A 430 7.00 0.94 -18.74
N ASN A 431 7.06 0.49 -17.49
CA ASN A 431 5.89 0.37 -16.63
C ASN A 431 5.73 1.53 -15.62
N ASN A 432 6.56 2.58 -15.70
CA ASN A 432 6.57 3.71 -14.77
C ASN A 432 6.74 3.30 -13.30
N LEU A 433 7.61 2.31 -13.05
CA LEU A 433 7.94 1.81 -11.71
C LEU A 433 9.25 2.39 -11.19
N THR A 434 9.45 3.70 -11.29
CA THR A 434 10.64 4.40 -10.78
C THR A 434 10.25 5.51 -9.80
N PRO A 435 11.05 5.76 -8.74
CA PRO A 435 12.32 5.10 -8.42
C PRO A 435 12.19 3.73 -7.73
N VAL A 436 13.25 2.92 -7.84
CA VAL A 436 13.45 1.67 -7.09
C VAL A 436 14.68 1.73 -6.19
N THR A 437 14.88 0.74 -5.30
CA THR A 437 16.12 0.59 -4.51
C THR A 437 16.81 -0.74 -4.81
N TRP A 438 18.07 -0.68 -5.21
CA TRP A 438 18.91 -1.84 -5.50
C TRP A 438 19.77 -2.16 -4.29
N PHE A 439 19.76 -3.40 -3.81
CA PHE A 439 20.64 -3.89 -2.75
C PHE A 439 21.70 -4.79 -3.37
N ASN A 440 22.85 -4.20 -3.67
CA ASN A 440 23.85 -4.86 -4.48
C ASN A 440 24.92 -5.54 -3.65
N GLN A 441 25.35 -6.71 -4.13
CA GLN A 441 26.50 -7.42 -3.58
C GLN A 441 27.79 -6.76 -4.06
N GLY A 442 28.72 -6.50 -3.14
CA GLY A 442 29.98 -5.82 -3.48
C GLY A 442 30.85 -6.56 -4.50
N ASN A 443 30.82 -7.90 -4.51
CA ASN A 443 31.48 -8.73 -5.54
C ASN A 443 30.91 -8.44 -6.95
N ASN A 444 29.59 -8.30 -7.07
CA ASN A 444 28.92 -8.07 -8.34
C ASN A 444 29.16 -6.64 -8.85
N VAL A 445 29.20 -5.66 -7.95
CA VAL A 445 29.45 -4.25 -8.27
C VAL A 445 30.80 -4.06 -8.95
N GLY A 446 31.87 -4.66 -8.41
CA GLY A 446 33.23 -4.49 -8.95
C GLY A 446 33.36 -4.98 -10.39
N SER A 447 32.69 -6.07 -10.75
CA SER A 447 32.70 -6.66 -12.09
C SER A 447 31.74 -5.99 -13.08
N ASN A 448 30.79 -5.19 -12.59
CA ASN A 448 29.67 -4.67 -13.39
C ASN A 448 29.40 -3.18 -13.17
N ALA A 449 30.45 -2.36 -13.02
CA ALA A 449 30.32 -0.93 -12.72
C ALA A 449 29.44 -0.14 -13.74
N SER A 450 29.39 -0.58 -15.00
CA SER A 450 28.50 0.01 -16.02
C SER A 450 27.01 -0.26 -15.75
N LEU A 451 26.67 -1.41 -15.18
CA LEU A 451 25.29 -1.73 -14.78
C LEU A 451 24.86 -0.91 -13.57
N VAL A 452 25.75 -0.70 -12.61
CA VAL A 452 25.49 0.22 -11.49
C VAL A 452 25.21 1.64 -11.97
N THR A 453 25.86 2.07 -13.05
CA THR A 453 25.53 3.36 -13.70
C THR A 453 24.11 3.37 -14.28
N GLN A 454 23.65 2.25 -14.86
CA GLN A 454 22.29 2.12 -15.38
C GLN A 454 21.24 2.08 -14.27
N GLU A 455 21.47 1.32 -13.20
CA GLU A 455 20.58 1.22 -12.02
C GLU A 455 20.25 2.59 -11.45
N ARG A 456 21.24 3.47 -11.39
CA ARG A 456 21.09 4.84 -10.89
C ARG A 456 20.21 5.74 -11.75
N SER A 457 19.98 5.37 -13.01
CA SER A 457 19.04 6.09 -13.89
C SER A 457 17.58 5.83 -13.50
N VAL A 458 17.31 4.89 -12.59
CA VAL A 458 15.95 4.50 -12.17
C VAL A 458 15.80 4.35 -10.66
N GLY A 459 16.83 4.62 -9.86
CA GLY A 459 16.78 4.34 -8.44
C GLY A 459 18.06 4.63 -7.67
N GLU A 460 18.08 4.21 -6.42
CA GLU A 460 19.23 4.31 -5.52
C GLU A 460 19.90 2.93 -5.35
N VAL A 461 21.23 2.90 -5.23
CA VAL A 461 22.02 1.67 -5.02
C VAL A 461 22.52 1.63 -3.58
N GLN A 462 22.28 0.53 -2.89
CA GLN A 462 22.47 0.32 -1.46
C GLN A 462 23.21 -0.99 -1.19
N ASN A 463 23.57 -1.23 0.07
CA ASN A 463 24.51 -2.28 0.48
C ASN A 463 23.82 -3.61 0.77
N HIS A 464 24.31 -4.71 0.18
CA HIS A 464 23.85 -6.08 0.46
C HIS A 464 24.97 -7.03 0.88
N SER A 465 25.96 -6.52 1.63
CA SER A 465 27.24 -7.18 1.93
C SER A 465 28.10 -7.43 0.69
N TYR A 466 29.34 -7.88 0.87
CA TYR A 466 30.28 -8.02 -0.24
C TYR A 466 30.13 -9.38 -0.92
N SER A 467 29.96 -10.41 -0.12
CA SER A 467 30.02 -11.83 -0.49
C SER A 467 28.70 -12.59 -0.30
N HIS A 468 27.66 -11.96 0.22
CA HIS A 468 26.36 -12.60 0.52
C HIS A 468 26.49 -13.78 1.52
N SER A 469 27.36 -13.61 2.52
CA SER A 469 27.63 -14.63 3.54
C SER A 469 26.63 -14.60 4.71
N HIS A 470 26.42 -15.74 5.37
CA HIS A 470 25.77 -15.81 6.68
C HIS A 470 26.70 -15.23 7.76
N MET A 471 26.39 -14.03 8.24
CA MET A 471 27.30 -13.26 9.12
C MET A 471 26.95 -13.33 10.62
N THR A 472 25.92 -14.08 11.02
CA THR A 472 25.44 -14.09 12.42
C THR A 472 26.44 -14.70 13.42
N SER A 473 27.41 -15.47 12.93
CA SER A 473 28.51 -16.03 13.72
C SER A 473 29.83 -15.24 13.62
N TRP A 474 29.86 -14.17 12.82
CA TRP A 474 31.09 -13.41 12.57
C TRP A 474 31.43 -12.45 13.70
N ALA A 475 32.72 -12.18 13.89
CA ALA A 475 33.18 -11.14 14.78
C ALA A 475 32.84 -9.75 14.21
N TYR A 476 32.66 -8.75 15.10
CA TYR A 476 32.34 -7.37 14.72
C TYR A 476 33.21 -6.82 13.59
N GLN A 477 34.53 -7.01 13.67
CA GLN A 477 35.46 -6.47 12.68
C GLN A 477 35.23 -7.10 11.30
N GLN A 478 34.92 -8.39 11.23
CA GLN A 478 34.65 -9.08 9.97
C GLN A 478 33.38 -8.51 9.31
N VAL A 479 32.32 -8.28 10.11
CA VAL A 479 31.09 -7.67 9.59
C VAL A 479 31.34 -6.22 9.15
N TYR A 480 32.06 -5.43 9.95
CA TYR A 480 32.39 -4.05 9.61
C TYR A 480 33.16 -3.97 8.29
N ASP A 481 34.18 -4.80 8.11
CA ASP A 481 35.00 -4.81 6.90
C ASP A 481 34.19 -5.26 5.67
N GLU A 482 33.32 -6.25 5.82
CA GLU A 482 32.41 -6.73 4.77
C GLU A 482 31.48 -5.61 4.27
N LEU A 483 30.84 -4.90 5.19
CA LEU A 483 29.93 -3.80 4.85
C LEU A 483 30.70 -2.60 4.29
N ASN A 484 31.85 -2.26 4.87
CA ASN A 484 32.66 -1.12 4.43
C ASN A 484 33.25 -1.35 3.04
N ARG A 485 33.72 -2.57 2.74
CA ARG A 485 34.21 -2.94 1.41
C ARG A 485 33.12 -2.82 0.35
N THR A 486 31.88 -3.16 0.70
CA THR A 486 30.72 -3.01 -0.19
C THR A 486 30.40 -1.53 -0.45
N ASN A 487 30.42 -0.69 0.59
CA ASN A 487 30.28 0.77 0.42
C ASN A 487 31.36 1.33 -0.52
N GLN A 488 32.62 0.92 -0.32
CA GLN A 488 33.74 1.35 -1.16
C GLN A 488 33.56 0.91 -2.62
N ALA A 489 33.13 -0.33 -2.86
CA ALA A 489 32.87 -0.83 -4.21
C ALA A 489 31.76 -0.01 -4.92
N ILE A 490 30.65 0.25 -4.22
CA ILE A 490 29.54 1.07 -4.75
C ILE A 490 30.02 2.50 -5.05
N GLN A 491 30.73 3.13 -4.11
CA GLN A 491 31.25 4.48 -4.30
C GLN A 491 32.27 4.58 -5.44
N ALA A 492 33.06 3.52 -5.68
CA ALA A 492 34.03 3.48 -6.77
C ALA A 492 33.39 3.53 -8.18
N THR A 493 32.10 3.15 -8.32
CA THR A 493 31.34 3.33 -9.58
C THR A 493 30.79 4.75 -9.74
N GLY A 494 31.15 5.66 -8.82
CA GLY A 494 30.61 7.01 -8.72
C GLY A 494 29.23 7.08 -8.07
N ALA A 495 28.69 5.98 -7.54
CA ALA A 495 27.44 5.97 -6.78
C ALA A 495 27.57 6.72 -5.45
N PRO A 496 26.46 7.24 -4.88
CA PRO A 496 26.43 7.70 -3.50
C PRO A 496 26.95 6.67 -2.52
N LYS A 497 27.49 7.14 -1.39
CA LYS A 497 27.70 6.26 -0.24
C LYS A 497 26.34 5.65 0.17
N PRO A 498 26.23 4.32 0.31
CA PRO A 498 25.01 3.69 0.82
C PRO A 498 24.62 4.24 2.18
N THR A 499 23.31 4.29 2.43
CA THR A 499 22.71 4.67 3.72
C THR A 499 21.81 3.57 4.27
N LEU A 500 21.52 2.56 3.45
CA LEU A 500 20.75 1.38 3.81
C LEU A 500 21.64 0.15 3.63
N PHE A 501 21.47 -0.81 4.52
CA PHE A 501 22.02 -2.15 4.43
C PHE A 501 20.91 -3.16 4.57
N ARG A 502 20.78 -4.06 3.61
CA ARG A 502 19.93 -5.23 3.73
C ARG A 502 20.80 -6.46 4.00
N PRO A 503 20.64 -7.16 5.13
CA PRO A 503 21.44 -8.33 5.42
C PRO A 503 21.05 -9.51 4.50
N PRO A 504 22.03 -10.25 3.96
CA PRO A 504 21.79 -11.52 3.30
C PRO A 504 20.87 -12.42 4.13
N TYR A 505 19.94 -13.10 3.46
CA TYR A 505 18.95 -13.99 4.09
C TYR A 505 18.03 -13.32 5.14
N GLY A 506 18.07 -11.99 5.27
CA GLY A 506 17.37 -11.26 6.34
C GLY A 506 17.99 -11.48 7.74
N GLU A 507 19.17 -12.11 7.83
CA GLU A 507 19.79 -12.51 9.09
C GLU A 507 20.48 -11.33 9.80
N THR A 508 20.08 -11.04 11.03
CA THR A 508 20.66 -9.94 11.80
C THR A 508 20.81 -10.26 13.28
N ASN A 509 21.78 -9.63 13.93
CA ASN A 509 22.01 -9.67 15.37
C ASN A 509 22.63 -8.34 15.84
N SER A 510 22.92 -8.22 17.14
CA SER A 510 23.50 -6.99 17.72
C SER A 510 24.86 -6.61 17.10
N THR A 511 25.71 -7.59 16.78
CA THR A 511 27.02 -7.36 16.13
C THR A 511 26.85 -6.72 14.75
N ILE A 512 25.92 -7.24 13.94
CA ILE A 512 25.63 -6.73 12.59
C ILE A 512 25.03 -5.33 12.67
N GLN A 513 24.08 -5.09 13.58
CA GLN A 513 23.47 -3.78 13.76
C GLN A 513 24.48 -2.72 14.21
N GLN A 514 25.40 -3.07 15.12
CA GLN A 514 26.47 -2.17 15.57
C GLN A 514 27.42 -1.80 14.42
N ALA A 515 27.88 -2.80 13.65
CA ALA A 515 28.77 -2.56 12.51
C ALA A 515 28.10 -1.69 11.42
N ALA A 516 26.85 -1.98 11.09
CA ALA A 516 26.06 -1.18 10.14
C ALA A 516 25.90 0.27 10.63
N SER A 517 25.53 0.46 11.90
CA SER A 517 25.36 1.79 12.50
C SER A 517 26.67 2.59 12.51
N ALA A 518 27.82 1.94 12.78
CA ALA A 518 29.13 2.60 12.75
C ALA A 518 29.48 3.15 11.35
N LEU A 519 28.95 2.52 10.30
CA LEU A 519 29.11 2.96 8.92
C LEU A 519 28.05 3.98 8.46
N GLY A 520 27.07 4.29 9.31
CA GLY A 520 25.93 5.15 8.99
C GLY A 520 24.85 4.45 8.16
N LEU A 521 24.80 3.12 8.22
CA LEU A 521 23.83 2.31 7.49
C LEU A 521 22.65 1.95 8.40
N ARG A 522 21.43 2.15 7.91
CA ARG A 522 20.23 1.55 8.51
C ARG A 522 20.11 0.11 8.06
N VAL A 523 20.03 -0.83 9.00
CA VAL A 523 19.62 -2.21 8.69
C VAL A 523 18.15 -2.22 8.29
N ILE A 524 17.83 -2.69 7.10
CA ILE A 524 16.45 -2.85 6.63
C ILE A 524 16.20 -4.26 6.14
N THR A 525 14.96 -4.72 6.26
CA THR A 525 14.46 -5.94 5.62
C THR A 525 13.30 -5.57 4.68
N TRP A 526 12.28 -6.39 4.60
CA TRP A 526 11.09 -6.20 3.78
C TRP A 526 9.83 -6.45 4.61
N ASP A 527 8.71 -5.86 4.18
CA ASP A 527 7.38 -6.13 4.73
C ASP A 527 6.69 -7.28 3.99
N VAL A 528 6.98 -7.41 2.69
CA VAL A 528 6.42 -8.44 1.83
C VAL A 528 7.55 -9.15 1.10
N ASP A 529 7.57 -10.48 1.19
CA ASP A 529 8.48 -11.31 0.41
C ASP A 529 7.74 -11.76 -0.87
N SER A 530 8.33 -11.50 -2.03
CA SER A 530 7.76 -11.98 -3.29
C SER A 530 7.91 -13.48 -3.49
N GLN A 531 8.81 -14.12 -2.75
CA GLN A 531 9.20 -15.53 -2.89
C GLN A 531 9.73 -15.86 -4.30
N ASP A 532 10.20 -14.86 -5.04
CA ASP A 532 10.78 -15.05 -6.37
C ASP A 532 12.03 -15.95 -6.35
N TRP A 533 12.84 -15.82 -5.29
CA TRP A 533 13.96 -16.71 -4.98
C TRP A 533 13.55 -18.17 -4.73
N ASN A 534 12.28 -18.41 -4.36
CA ASN A 534 11.72 -19.72 -4.05
C ASN A 534 10.84 -20.27 -5.20
N GLY A 535 11.08 -19.80 -6.43
CA GLY A 535 10.40 -20.32 -7.62
C GLY A 535 8.94 -19.88 -7.76
N ALA A 536 8.53 -18.80 -7.08
CA ALA A 536 7.20 -18.23 -7.25
C ALA A 536 6.92 -17.91 -8.74
N SER A 537 5.67 -18.14 -9.17
CA SER A 537 5.22 -17.73 -10.50
C SER A 537 5.16 -16.21 -10.61
N ALA A 538 5.20 -15.68 -11.84
CA ALA A 538 5.04 -14.24 -12.08
C ALA A 538 3.75 -13.68 -11.45
N SER A 539 2.67 -14.45 -11.49
CA SER A 539 1.40 -14.09 -10.84
C SER A 539 1.50 -14.07 -9.32
N ALA A 540 2.21 -15.02 -8.70
CA ALA A 540 2.43 -15.03 -7.26
C ALA A 540 3.31 -13.84 -6.82
N ILE A 541 4.36 -13.51 -7.57
CA ILE A 541 5.22 -12.34 -7.33
C ILE A 541 4.42 -11.04 -7.45
N ALA A 542 3.56 -10.93 -8.48
CA ALA A 542 2.69 -9.78 -8.65
C ALA A 542 1.62 -9.67 -7.55
N ASN A 543 1.09 -10.82 -7.08
CA ASN A 543 0.15 -10.89 -5.96
C ASN A 543 0.81 -10.51 -4.64
N ALA A 544 2.08 -10.87 -4.42
CA ALA A 544 2.86 -10.39 -3.29
C ALA A 544 2.96 -8.86 -3.34
N ASN A 545 3.37 -8.28 -4.48
CA ASN A 545 3.38 -6.83 -4.67
C ASN A 545 2.00 -6.18 -4.45
N ASN A 546 0.90 -6.86 -4.80
CA ASN A 546 -0.44 -6.34 -4.56
C ASN A 546 -0.78 -6.22 -3.06
N GLN A 547 -0.04 -6.89 -2.17
CA GLN A 547 -0.22 -6.77 -0.72
C GLN A 547 0.40 -5.49 -0.16
N LEU A 548 1.31 -4.84 -0.90
CA LEU A 548 2.02 -3.63 -0.45
C LEU A 548 1.07 -2.51 -0.07
N GLN A 549 1.35 -1.85 1.05
CA GLN A 549 0.68 -0.66 1.54
C GLN A 549 1.65 0.53 1.57
N ASN A 550 1.10 1.73 1.72
CA ASN A 550 1.92 2.94 1.86
C ASN A 550 3.02 2.77 2.93
N GLY A 551 4.25 3.12 2.58
CA GLY A 551 5.43 2.98 3.43
C GLY A 551 6.12 1.63 3.37
N GLN A 552 5.50 0.59 2.80
CA GLN A 552 6.03 -0.77 2.84
C GLN A 552 7.05 -1.06 1.74
N VAL A 553 7.91 -2.04 2.00
CA VAL A 553 9.02 -2.45 1.14
C VAL A 553 8.86 -3.91 0.73
N ILE A 554 9.04 -4.24 -0.55
CA ILE A 554 8.98 -5.61 -1.06
C ILE A 554 10.37 -6.15 -1.37
N LEU A 555 10.63 -7.41 -1.01
CA LEU A 555 11.79 -8.16 -1.46
C LEU A 555 11.52 -8.81 -2.83
N MET A 556 12.36 -8.46 -3.80
CA MET A 556 12.56 -9.15 -5.07
C MET A 556 14.06 -9.23 -5.33
N HIS A 557 14.49 -9.92 -6.38
CA HIS A 557 15.90 -10.14 -6.67
C HIS A 557 16.27 -9.81 -8.13
N ASP A 558 17.44 -9.22 -8.30
CA ASP A 558 18.13 -9.01 -9.58
C ASP A 558 19.12 -10.16 -9.81
N GLY A 559 18.63 -11.23 -10.42
CA GLY A 559 19.38 -12.43 -10.76
C GLY A 559 18.74 -13.17 -11.94
N SER A 560 18.94 -14.48 -12.06
CA SER A 560 18.28 -15.30 -13.09
C SER A 560 16.80 -15.62 -12.77
N TYR A 561 16.05 -14.63 -12.29
CA TYR A 561 14.65 -14.75 -11.88
C TYR A 561 13.71 -14.25 -12.99
N THR A 562 13.55 -15.07 -14.04
CA THR A 562 12.71 -14.73 -15.21
C THR A 562 11.26 -14.43 -14.83
N ASN A 563 10.74 -15.07 -13.78
CA ASN A 563 9.39 -14.82 -13.27
C ASN A 563 9.25 -13.41 -12.64
N THR A 564 10.32 -12.85 -12.05
CA THR A 564 10.32 -11.49 -11.54
C THR A 564 10.15 -10.49 -12.67
N ASN A 565 10.88 -10.67 -13.78
CA ASN A 565 10.73 -9.86 -14.98
C ASN A 565 9.30 -9.93 -15.54
N ALA A 566 8.74 -11.14 -15.65
CA ALA A 566 7.39 -11.36 -16.13
C ALA A 566 6.30 -10.77 -15.21
N ALA A 567 6.60 -10.55 -13.92
CA ALA A 567 5.67 -9.96 -12.98
C ALA A 567 5.58 -8.42 -13.07
N ILE A 568 6.60 -7.73 -13.61
CA ILE A 568 6.75 -6.27 -13.53
C ILE A 568 5.53 -5.50 -14.06
N SER A 569 4.92 -5.94 -15.16
CA SER A 569 3.74 -5.28 -15.73
C SER A 569 2.52 -5.39 -14.82
N GLN A 570 2.26 -6.57 -14.26
CA GLN A 570 1.17 -6.79 -13.32
C GLN A 570 1.43 -6.08 -11.98
N ILE A 571 2.68 -6.02 -11.53
CA ILE A 571 3.08 -5.21 -10.36
C ILE A 571 2.68 -3.75 -10.58
N ALA A 572 3.01 -3.19 -11.75
CA ALA A 572 2.65 -1.81 -12.07
C ALA A 572 1.14 -1.58 -12.13
N ALA A 573 0.40 -2.52 -12.73
CA ALA A 573 -1.06 -2.47 -12.74
C ALA A 573 -1.64 -2.48 -11.32
N ASN A 574 -1.16 -3.38 -10.46
CA ASN A 574 -1.61 -3.51 -9.07
C ASN A 574 -1.33 -2.23 -8.26
N LEU A 575 -0.14 -1.66 -8.39
CA LEU A 575 0.23 -0.43 -7.69
C LEU A 575 -0.59 0.78 -8.19
N ARG A 576 -0.77 0.92 -9.51
CA ARG A 576 -1.63 1.96 -10.10
C ARG A 576 -3.08 1.84 -9.63
N ALA A 577 -3.64 0.63 -9.61
CA ALA A 577 -5.00 0.40 -9.13
C ALA A 577 -5.19 0.82 -7.67
N LYS A 578 -4.13 0.70 -6.85
CA LYS A 578 -4.12 1.13 -5.44
C LYS A 578 -3.67 2.58 -5.25
N ARG A 579 -3.38 3.30 -6.34
CA ARG A 579 -2.75 4.64 -6.34
C ARG A 579 -1.45 4.68 -5.53
N LEU A 580 -0.76 3.56 -5.41
CA LEU A 580 0.54 3.49 -4.76
C LEU A 580 1.63 3.76 -5.80
N CYS A 581 2.55 4.64 -5.46
CA CYS A 581 3.64 5.02 -6.34
C CYS A 581 4.96 4.42 -5.85
N PRO A 582 5.93 4.16 -6.74
CA PRO A 582 7.28 3.84 -6.32
C PRO A 582 7.89 4.99 -5.51
N GLY A 583 8.55 4.66 -4.40
CA GLY A 583 9.16 5.64 -3.51
C GLY A 583 10.55 5.22 -3.06
N ARG A 584 11.31 6.21 -2.57
CA ARG A 584 12.61 5.98 -1.94
C ARG A 584 12.42 5.47 -0.52
N ILE A 585 13.36 4.68 -0.01
CA ILE A 585 13.34 4.24 1.40
C ILE A 585 14.07 5.29 2.24
N ASP A 586 13.37 5.90 3.18
CA ASP A 586 13.97 6.89 4.08
C ASP A 586 14.85 6.19 5.14
N PRO A 587 16.17 6.47 5.21
CA PRO A 587 17.07 5.83 6.19
C PRO A 587 16.76 6.18 7.66
N SER A 588 15.97 7.21 7.92
CA SER A 588 15.55 7.53 9.29
C SER A 588 14.38 6.66 9.78
N THR A 589 13.50 6.23 8.87
CA THR A 589 12.28 5.48 9.20
C THR A 589 12.31 4.03 8.71
N GLY A 590 13.09 3.73 7.67
CA GLY A 590 13.07 2.46 6.94
C GLY A 590 11.81 2.27 6.08
N ARG A 591 11.03 3.33 5.86
CA ARG A 591 9.78 3.29 5.12
C ARG A 591 9.89 3.98 3.78
N ALA A 592 9.11 3.50 2.82
CA ALA A 592 9.00 4.12 1.51
C ALA A 592 8.28 5.46 1.61
N VAL A 593 8.88 6.50 1.04
CA VAL A 593 8.36 7.85 1.03
C VAL A 593 8.42 8.42 -0.38
N ALA A 594 7.76 9.56 -0.58
CA ALA A 594 7.84 10.30 -1.81
C ALA A 594 9.30 10.53 -2.22
N PRO A 595 9.65 10.35 -3.51
CA PRO A 595 10.84 10.98 -4.06
C PRO A 595 10.65 12.49 -3.86
N SER A 596 11.43 13.12 -2.98
CA SER A 596 11.09 14.48 -2.52
C SER A 596 11.01 15.44 -3.71
N THR A 597 9.85 16.07 -3.91
CA THR A 597 9.75 17.30 -4.69
C THR A 597 9.83 18.45 -3.70
N SER A 598 10.74 19.38 -3.93
CA SER A 598 10.93 20.56 -3.07
C SER A 598 9.65 21.39 -2.98
N GLY A 599 9.20 21.71 -1.77
CA GLY A 599 8.06 22.59 -1.53
C GLY A 599 7.72 22.90 -0.07
N ASN A 600 8.56 23.70 0.59
CA ASN A 600 8.22 24.66 1.64
C ASN A 600 7.74 24.17 3.03
N SER A 601 8.69 23.92 3.92
CA SER A 601 8.50 24.15 5.36
C SER A 601 8.42 25.66 5.59
N SER A 602 7.22 26.22 5.74
CA SER A 602 7.07 27.57 6.29
C SER A 602 6.23 27.52 7.56
N SER A 603 6.95 27.68 8.67
CA SER A 603 6.44 28.14 9.95
C SER A 603 5.68 29.46 9.73
N ALA A 604 4.46 29.52 10.27
CA ALA A 604 3.70 30.75 10.38
C ALA A 604 4.47 31.77 11.22
N ALA A 605 4.96 32.82 10.57
CA ALA A 605 5.37 34.06 11.21
C ALA A 605 4.86 35.24 10.37
N SER A 606 4.36 36.23 11.08
CA SER A 606 3.49 37.31 10.63
C SER A 606 4.03 38.17 9.49
N SER A 607 3.08 38.60 8.66
CA SER A 607 3.15 39.69 7.69
C SER A 607 3.79 40.98 8.22
N THR A 608 4.67 41.56 7.40
CA THR A 608 4.69 43.02 7.15
C THR A 608 5.15 43.30 5.72
N ASN A 609 4.39 44.16 5.06
CA ASN A 609 4.57 44.69 3.70
C ASN A 609 5.95 45.32 3.47
N ASN A 610 6.52 45.18 2.27
CA ASN A 610 6.63 46.35 1.39
C ASN A 610 6.95 46.03 -0.08
N ASN A 611 6.49 46.97 -0.89
CA ASN A 611 6.33 47.05 -2.33
C ASN A 611 7.64 47.40 -3.07
N THR A 612 7.76 47.00 -4.34
CA THR A 612 8.14 47.82 -5.54
C THR A 612 9.11 47.19 -6.57
N SER A 613 8.59 47.14 -7.82
CA SER A 613 9.19 47.55 -9.11
C SER A 613 10.23 46.70 -9.86
N SER A 614 9.69 46.09 -10.92
CA SER A 614 10.18 45.90 -12.31
C SER A 614 11.45 46.62 -12.80
N VAL A 615 12.27 45.92 -13.63
CA VAL A 615 12.68 46.33 -15.00
C VAL A 615 13.08 45.09 -15.83
N ALA A 616 12.82 45.13 -17.14
CA ALA A 616 12.99 44.05 -18.13
C ALA A 616 14.18 44.25 -19.09
N SER A 617 14.52 43.16 -19.83
CA SER A 617 15.25 43.06 -21.13
C SER A 617 16.79 43.28 -21.10
N SER A 618 17.68 42.64 -21.89
CA SER A 618 17.60 41.79 -23.10
C SER A 618 18.97 41.13 -23.43
N SER A 619 18.93 39.90 -23.97
CA SER A 619 19.81 39.24 -24.98
C SER A 619 21.36 39.28 -25.00
N SER A 620 21.91 38.06 -25.00
CA SER A 620 22.95 37.45 -25.88
C SER A 620 24.47 37.55 -25.62
N SER A 621 25.07 36.33 -25.65
CA SER A 621 26.43 35.90 -26.03
C SER A 621 27.59 35.92 -25.02
N ALA A 622 27.90 34.71 -24.53
CA ALA A 622 29.21 34.06 -24.34
C ALA A 622 30.47 34.92 -24.06
N ALA A 623 31.00 34.81 -22.84
CA ALA A 623 32.24 34.07 -22.54
C ALA A 623 32.72 34.35 -21.10
N SER A 624 33.03 33.26 -20.37
CA SER A 624 33.98 33.14 -19.26
C SER A 624 34.29 34.36 -18.37
N SER A 625 33.80 34.34 -17.13
CA SER A 625 34.65 34.52 -15.95
C SER A 625 33.86 34.25 -14.66
N THR A 626 34.37 33.26 -13.92
CA THR A 626 34.53 33.23 -12.46
C THR A 626 33.65 34.14 -11.60
N GLY A 627 32.91 33.52 -10.67
CA GLY A 627 32.58 34.16 -9.39
C GLY A 627 31.08 34.25 -9.11
N GLY A 628 30.47 33.10 -8.85
CA GLY A 628 29.09 33.03 -8.37
C GLY A 628 28.70 31.58 -8.17
N SER A 629 29.41 30.87 -7.30
CA SER A 629 29.05 29.50 -6.92
C SER A 629 27.78 29.54 -6.09
N SER A 630 26.63 29.72 -6.74
CA SER A 630 25.36 29.29 -6.16
C SER A 630 25.54 27.82 -5.78
N ASN A 631 25.44 27.52 -4.48
CA ASN A 631 25.59 26.18 -3.91
C ASN A 631 24.41 25.30 -4.34
N CYS A 632 24.31 25.02 -5.63
CA CYS A 632 23.31 24.14 -6.19
C CYS A 632 23.59 22.72 -5.71
N LYS A 633 22.52 22.06 -5.28
CA LYS A 633 22.50 20.64 -5.00
C LYS A 633 21.58 19.99 -6.02
N CYS A 634 21.98 18.87 -6.58
CA CYS A 634 21.08 18.01 -7.32
C CYS A 634 20.16 17.25 -6.37
N ASN A 635 18.85 17.43 -6.51
CA ASN A 635 17.84 16.56 -5.95
C ASN A 635 17.68 15.32 -6.85
N TRP A 636 18.44 14.27 -6.56
CA TRP A 636 18.42 13.02 -7.32
C TRP A 636 17.48 12.04 -6.65
N TRP A 637 16.33 11.78 -7.28
CA TRP A 637 15.24 10.93 -6.76
C TRP A 637 14.83 11.22 -5.30
N GLY A 638 14.98 12.46 -4.84
CA GLY A 638 14.63 12.86 -3.48
C GLY A 638 15.79 12.99 -2.49
N THR A 639 17.02 12.71 -2.91
CA THR A 639 18.23 12.90 -2.08
C THR A 639 19.05 14.06 -2.64
N LEU A 640 19.42 15.01 -1.76
CA LEU A 640 20.21 16.19 -2.15
C LEU A 640 21.70 15.86 -2.19
N TYR A 641 22.27 15.87 -3.39
CA TYR A 641 23.70 15.75 -3.64
C TYR A 641 24.29 17.09 -4.07
N PRO A 642 25.54 17.44 -3.70
CA PRO A 642 26.23 18.58 -4.29
C PRO A 642 26.25 18.54 -5.82
N SER A 643 26.15 19.69 -6.47
CA SER A 643 26.48 19.81 -7.88
C SER A 643 27.99 19.67 -8.11
N CYS A 644 28.40 18.87 -9.09
CA CYS A 644 29.81 18.77 -9.46
C CYS A 644 30.32 20.06 -10.09
N LYS A 645 31.52 20.48 -9.71
CA LYS A 645 32.20 21.66 -10.25
C LYS A 645 33.10 21.31 -11.43
N ASN A 646 33.71 20.12 -11.43
CA ASN A 646 34.68 19.70 -12.44
C ASN A 646 34.15 18.60 -13.37
N THR A 647 33.07 17.92 -12.98
CA THR A 647 32.44 16.84 -13.77
C THR A 647 31.31 17.39 -14.64
N SER A 648 31.46 17.31 -15.96
CA SER A 648 30.55 17.93 -16.95
C SER A 648 29.32 17.07 -17.30
N SER A 649 29.40 15.75 -17.13
CA SER A 649 28.31 14.78 -17.31
C SER A 649 28.54 13.57 -16.39
N GLY A 650 27.46 12.86 -16.05
CA GLY A 650 27.45 11.80 -15.05
C GLY A 650 27.57 12.30 -13.60
N TRP A 651 28.04 11.39 -12.77
CA TRP A 651 28.34 11.62 -11.36
C TRP A 651 29.84 11.77 -11.15
N GLY A 652 30.22 12.55 -10.14
CA GLY A 652 31.60 12.80 -9.77
C GLY A 652 31.85 12.62 -8.28
N TRP A 653 33.12 12.73 -7.89
CA TRP A 653 33.56 12.74 -6.50
C TRP A 653 34.44 13.97 -6.28
N GLU A 654 33.94 14.95 -5.55
CA GLU A 654 34.60 16.25 -5.36
C GLU A 654 34.40 16.71 -3.91
N ASN A 655 35.42 17.31 -3.30
CA ASN A 655 35.37 17.77 -1.89
C ASN A 655 34.97 16.66 -0.90
N SER A 656 35.49 15.45 -1.09
CA SER A 656 35.26 14.28 -0.23
C SER A 656 33.80 13.83 -0.13
N GLN A 657 32.99 14.09 -1.16
CA GLN A 657 31.61 13.66 -1.26
C GLN A 657 31.21 13.42 -2.73
N SER A 658 30.26 12.51 -2.96
CA SER A 658 29.67 12.31 -4.29
C SER A 658 28.93 13.57 -4.72
N CYS A 659 29.05 13.93 -5.99
CA CYS A 659 28.34 15.04 -6.61
C CYS A 659 27.71 14.59 -7.94
N ILE A 660 26.77 15.38 -8.46
CA ILE A 660 26.11 15.12 -9.75
C ILE A 660 26.37 16.30 -10.66
N SER A 661 26.77 16.06 -11.92
CA SER A 661 26.86 17.15 -12.88
C SER A 661 25.48 17.78 -13.06
N ASN A 662 25.45 19.09 -13.26
CA ASN A 662 24.20 19.81 -13.49
C ASN A 662 23.41 19.24 -14.66
N SER A 663 24.09 18.93 -15.76
CA SER A 663 23.52 18.32 -16.97
C SER A 663 22.82 16.98 -16.69
N THR A 664 23.44 16.13 -15.87
CA THR A 664 22.91 14.81 -15.51
C THR A 664 21.73 14.95 -14.57
N CYS A 665 21.85 15.85 -13.60
CA CYS A 665 20.78 16.17 -12.68
C CYS A 665 19.51 16.63 -13.42
N THR A 666 19.68 17.49 -14.42
CA THR A 666 18.56 18.06 -15.18
C THR A 666 18.03 17.13 -16.28
N SER A 667 18.77 16.09 -16.67
CA SER A 667 18.36 15.17 -17.74
C SER A 667 17.48 14.01 -17.26
N GLN A 668 17.26 13.88 -15.94
CA GLN A 668 16.33 12.86 -15.42
C GLN A 668 14.87 13.28 -15.68
N GLY A 669 14.06 12.30 -16.08
CA GLY A 669 12.61 12.48 -16.29
C GLY A 669 11.86 12.84 -15.00
N GLN A 670 10.54 13.10 -15.13
CA GLN A 670 9.72 13.72 -14.07
C GLN A 670 9.92 13.09 -12.68
N GLY A 671 10.48 13.87 -11.75
CA GLY A 671 10.68 13.50 -10.34
C GLY A 671 12.03 12.88 -9.98
N GLY A 672 12.89 12.57 -10.96
CA GLY A 672 14.18 11.90 -10.74
C GLY A 672 15.41 12.80 -10.63
N GLY A 673 15.25 14.09 -10.87
CA GLY A 673 16.34 15.06 -10.90
C GLY A 673 15.84 16.49 -10.76
N GLY A 674 16.74 17.43 -10.47
CA GLY A 674 16.45 18.85 -10.38
C GLY A 674 17.48 19.60 -9.54
N LEU A 675 17.97 20.74 -10.04
CA LEU A 675 18.90 21.58 -9.28
C LEU A 675 18.12 22.41 -8.24
N VAL A 676 18.56 22.30 -6.99
CA VAL A 676 18.11 23.10 -5.85
C VAL A 676 19.25 24.04 -5.50
N CYS A 677 19.14 25.29 -5.92
CA CYS A 677 20.13 26.33 -5.67
C CYS A 677 19.65 27.25 -4.54
N ASN A 678 20.54 27.56 -3.60
CA ASN A 678 20.30 28.60 -2.57
C ASN A 678 20.55 29.99 -3.13
#